data_AF-A0AAV0GXJ3-F1
#
_entry.id   AF-A0AAV0GXJ3-F1
#
_cell.length_a   1.000
_cell.length_b   1.000
_cell.length_c   1.000
_cell.angle_alpha   90.00
_cell.angle_beta   90.00
_cell.angle_gamma   90.00
#
_symmetry.space_group_name_H-M   'P 1'
#
loop_
_entity.id
_entity.type
_entity.pdbx_description
1 polymer ?
#
loop_
_entity_poly.entity_id
_entity_poly.type
_entity_poly.pdbx_seq_one_letter_code
_entity_poly.pdbx_strand_id
1 'polypeptide(L)'
;MAPAAASLLLLQFFVVVAFGFWFAATPCMSETDLDDGEFSISGGFDSFAYHGDYSPPSPPAPAPPPLPRSVTCEEDLKGVGSLDTVCKLSSSLNFTDHVYVAGSGSLVLLPDVTLSCAASGCFIVVNVSHEIRLGENAVIIAGTVSLAAENVSLSYGSLINTTALAGPPPPETSGTPSGVQGAGGGHGGRGASCLSDNTKLPEDVWGGDAYSWADLQNPWSYGSKGGTTSKEENYGGEGGGRIELNATNSIEFYGTLLGEGGDGGIKGGGGSGGSIRIQAHRMVGDGALSASGGNGFAGGGGGRVSVNVFSRHDDISIFVHGGRSLGCIENSGAAGTYFDAVPRSLTVNNNNMSTNTDTLLMEFPKQPLWTNVYVQNCARASIPLFWSRAQVRGQISLSCKAVMSFGLPHYATSEFELMAEELLMSNSVVKADGGGDDIVATSSLEASNLIVLKESSAVHSNANLEVHGQGFLNLSGPGNMIEAQRLILSLFFGIYVEPGSVLRGPLEDADDHSMTPRLYCEDRDCPRELIHPPEDCNMNSSLAFTLQVCRVEEIVVGGLVTGSVVHFRLVRNTVVNSSGVISASGLGCTGGLGRGNVFDNGLGGGGGHGGKGGKGYYNGSFVDGGVAYGDAELPCELGSGSGNDSLAGTTAGGGIIVIGSMEHALSSLSVYGSLRADGESFGEDPKRDAIMTSNVGPGGGAGGTILLFVHSVTFGSSSTISTMGGHGSPYGGGGGGGGRVHFHWANIPTGDEYVPIAIANGSLQTGGGLGRGQGYAGDDGTATGKACPEGLYGIFCEECPIGTFKNVSGSDQALCYSCPSSELPSRALYVTVRGGVTERPCPYRCVSDRYHMPNCYTTFEELVYTFGGPWLFGLILLGLLVLLTLVLSVARMKYVAGEELPTLVPAQRGSRIDNSFPFLESLNEVLETNRTEESRNHVHRMFFMGANTFSEPWNLTHSPPKQVIEIVYEDAFNRFVDEINGLAAYQWWQGSVYSILCVLAYPLAWSWLQQCRKRKLQQLRDFVRSEYDHACLRSCRSRALYEGLKVGATSDLMLAYLDFFLGGDEKRPDLPPSLHQRSPMALVFGGDGSYMAPFSLHNDNILLVS
;
A
#
# COMPACT_ATOMS: atom_id res chain seq x y z
N MET A 1 -19.69 14.61 -70.90
CA MET A 1 -20.56 13.62 -71.59
C MET A 1 -21.69 13.24 -70.65
N ALA A 2 -22.89 13.00 -71.17
CA ALA A 2 -24.01 12.31 -70.49
C ALA A 2 -23.97 10.81 -70.90
N PRO A 3 -24.79 9.87 -70.36
CA PRO A 3 -25.99 9.95 -69.49
C PRO A 3 -25.71 9.50 -68.02
N ALA A 4 -26.60 9.55 -67.02
CA ALA A 4 -28.08 9.43 -66.89
C ALA A 4 -28.61 7.96 -66.97
N ALA A 5 -29.74 7.54 -66.37
CA ALA A 5 -30.79 8.23 -65.61
C ALA A 5 -31.64 7.26 -64.72
N ALA A 6 -32.52 7.84 -63.89
CA ALA A 6 -33.75 7.28 -63.26
C ALA A 6 -33.63 6.13 -62.21
N SER A 7 -34.40 6.01 -61.12
CA SER A 7 -35.70 6.58 -60.62
C SER A 7 -36.94 5.69 -60.81
N LEU A 8 -37.97 5.94 -59.97
CA LEU A 8 -39.27 5.24 -59.77
C LEU A 8 -39.28 3.93 -58.95
N LEU A 9 -40.36 3.53 -58.23
CA LEU A 9 -41.38 4.22 -57.39
C LEU A 9 -42.32 3.17 -56.71
N LEU A 10 -42.90 3.49 -55.53
CA LEU A 10 -44.24 3.07 -55.00
C LEU A 10 -44.59 1.63 -54.50
N LEU A 11 -45.41 1.61 -53.41
CA LEU A 11 -46.46 0.64 -52.98
C LEU A 11 -46.08 -0.84 -52.61
N GLN A 12 -46.86 -1.61 -51.83
CA GLN A 12 -47.68 -1.36 -50.62
C GLN A 12 -48.15 -2.69 -49.94
N PHE A 13 -48.32 -2.67 -48.61
CA PHE A 13 -49.35 -3.33 -47.78
C PHE A 13 -49.75 -4.85 -47.91
N PHE A 14 -49.60 -5.56 -46.76
CA PHE A 14 -50.61 -6.41 -46.04
C PHE A 14 -50.77 -7.97 -46.20
N VAL A 15 -51.02 -8.59 -45.02
CA VAL A 15 -51.85 -9.78 -44.66
C VAL A 15 -51.22 -11.19 -44.40
N VAL A 16 -51.07 -11.48 -43.09
CA VAL A 16 -51.44 -12.66 -42.25
C VAL A 16 -51.83 -14.03 -42.88
N VAL A 17 -51.30 -15.16 -42.31
CA VAL A 17 -52.01 -16.37 -41.74
C VAL A 17 -50.99 -17.50 -41.39
N ALA A 18 -51.37 -18.49 -40.56
CA ALA A 18 -50.50 -19.41 -39.80
C ALA A 18 -50.65 -20.93 -40.13
N PHE A 19 -50.11 -21.81 -39.25
CA PHE A 19 -49.92 -23.29 -39.32
C PHE A 19 -48.78 -23.77 -40.25
N GLY A 20 -48.02 -24.86 -40.00
CA GLY A 20 -47.96 -25.87 -38.91
C GLY A 20 -47.29 -27.17 -39.48
N PHE A 21 -46.77 -28.17 -38.74
CA PHE A 21 -46.51 -28.44 -37.31
C PHE A 21 -45.52 -29.67 -37.21
N TRP A 22 -45.25 -30.23 -36.02
CA TRP A 22 -44.44 -31.47 -35.73
C TRP A 22 -42.91 -31.31 -35.84
N PHE A 23 -42.03 -31.95 -35.06
CA PHE A 23 -42.13 -32.84 -33.86
C PHE A 23 -40.73 -32.85 -33.17
N ALA A 24 -40.43 -33.37 -31.96
CA ALA A 24 -41.16 -34.00 -30.84
C ALA A 24 -40.38 -33.75 -29.51
N ALA A 25 -40.74 -34.37 -28.38
CA ALA A 25 -40.10 -34.14 -27.07
C ALA A 25 -40.18 -35.34 -26.08
N THR A 26 -39.26 -35.38 -25.08
CA THR A 26 -39.37 -36.04 -23.74
C THR A 26 -39.49 -37.58 -23.63
N PRO A 27 -39.35 -38.23 -22.44
CA PRO A 27 -38.43 -38.02 -21.27
C PRO A 27 -37.89 -39.36 -20.63
N CYS A 28 -37.44 -39.32 -19.35
CA CYS A 28 -37.44 -40.42 -18.33
C CYS A 28 -36.33 -41.51 -18.38
N MET A 29 -35.85 -42.18 -17.30
CA MET A 29 -36.11 -42.19 -15.82
C MET A 29 -34.77 -42.37 -15.00
N SER A 30 -34.60 -41.88 -13.75
CA SER A 30 -34.76 -42.48 -12.37
C SER A 30 -33.60 -43.30 -11.74
N GLU A 31 -33.27 -42.99 -10.47
CA GLU A 31 -32.76 -43.86 -9.35
C GLU A 31 -31.41 -44.62 -9.55
N THR A 32 -30.59 -44.95 -8.55
CA THR A 32 -30.80 -45.36 -7.14
C THR A 32 -29.70 -44.89 -6.15
N ASP A 33 -29.97 -44.94 -4.85
CA ASP A 33 -29.01 -44.78 -3.73
C ASP A 33 -28.29 -46.09 -3.31
N LEU A 34 -27.39 -45.98 -2.31
CA LEU A 34 -26.78 -47.04 -1.47
C LEU A 34 -25.68 -47.92 -2.14
N ASP A 35 -24.71 -48.51 -1.43
CA ASP A 35 -24.54 -48.66 0.04
C ASP A 35 -23.06 -48.74 0.51
N ASP A 36 -22.90 -48.89 1.84
CA ASP A 36 -21.67 -48.96 2.67
C ASP A 36 -20.45 -49.78 2.17
N GLY A 37 -19.29 -49.44 2.77
CA GLY A 37 -18.04 -50.21 2.71
C GLY A 37 -17.25 -50.16 4.02
N GLU A 38 -17.59 -51.00 5.00
CA GLU A 38 -16.85 -51.15 6.26
C GLU A 38 -15.38 -51.55 6.05
N PHE A 39 -14.47 -50.99 6.86
CA PHE A 39 -13.18 -51.62 7.17
C PHE A 39 -12.85 -51.52 8.67
N SER A 40 -13.49 -52.38 9.45
CA SER A 40 -13.27 -52.48 10.90
C SER A 40 -11.89 -53.09 11.22
N ILE A 41 -11.05 -52.35 11.96
CA ILE A 41 -9.85 -52.90 12.62
C ILE A 41 -10.08 -52.85 14.14
N SER A 42 -10.60 -53.94 14.68
CA SER A 42 -10.71 -54.16 16.14
C SER A 42 -9.51 -54.98 16.64
N GLY A 43 -8.59 -54.35 17.37
CA GLY A 43 -7.39 -55.02 17.89
C GLY A 43 -6.65 -54.13 18.89
N GLY A 44 -7.21 -53.98 20.10
CA GLY A 44 -6.68 -53.05 21.10
C GLY A 44 -5.45 -53.56 21.86
N PHE A 45 -4.62 -52.63 22.29
CA PHE A 45 -3.73 -52.76 23.44
C PHE A 45 -3.75 -51.45 24.23
N ASP A 46 -3.78 -51.56 25.56
CA ASP A 46 -3.84 -50.42 26.48
C ASP A 46 -2.53 -49.62 26.58
N SER A 47 -2.64 -48.45 27.22
CA SER A 47 -1.52 -47.62 27.72
C SER A 47 -0.72 -46.81 26.68
N PHE A 48 -1.27 -45.67 26.26
CA PHE A 48 -0.65 -44.36 26.51
C PHE A 48 -1.73 -43.27 26.63
N ALA A 49 -1.79 -42.60 27.79
CA ALA A 49 -2.73 -41.50 28.02
C ALA A 49 -2.12 -40.16 27.55
N TYR A 50 -2.36 -39.80 26.29
CA TYR A 50 -2.15 -38.43 25.83
C TYR A 50 -3.18 -37.51 26.50
N HIS A 51 -2.72 -36.40 27.07
CA HIS A 51 -3.55 -35.43 27.78
C HIS A 51 -3.95 -34.27 26.87
N GLY A 52 -5.27 -34.06 26.73
CA GLY A 52 -5.83 -32.71 26.89
C GLY A 52 -6.29 -31.95 25.65
N ASP A 53 -5.85 -32.31 24.44
CA ASP A 53 -6.17 -31.50 23.27
C ASP A 53 -7.62 -31.68 22.77
N TYR A 54 -8.27 -30.54 22.50
CA TYR A 54 -9.67 -30.32 22.13
C TYR A 54 -10.72 -30.39 23.27
N SER A 55 -10.90 -29.26 23.97
CA SER A 55 -12.12 -29.00 24.74
C SER A 55 -13.31 -28.78 23.78
N PRO A 56 -14.43 -29.54 23.89
CA PRO A 56 -15.61 -29.32 23.06
C PRO A 56 -16.26 -27.95 23.35
N PRO A 57 -17.08 -27.41 22.42
CA PRO A 57 -17.81 -26.16 22.65
C PRO A 57 -18.68 -26.25 23.90
N SER A 58 -18.67 -25.19 24.71
CA SER A 58 -19.30 -25.19 26.04
C SER A 58 -20.79 -25.56 25.96
N PRO A 59 -21.29 -26.50 26.78
CA PRO A 59 -22.70 -26.81 26.81
C PRO A 59 -23.52 -25.57 27.23
N PRO A 60 -24.74 -25.38 26.70
CA PRO A 60 -25.55 -24.20 26.99
C PRO A 60 -25.84 -24.10 28.49
N ALA A 61 -25.81 -22.88 29.01
CA ALA A 61 -25.92 -22.61 30.45
C ALA A 61 -27.12 -23.34 31.07
N PRO A 62 -26.93 -24.13 32.14
CA PRO A 62 -28.00 -24.91 32.76
C PRO A 62 -29.09 -23.97 33.29
N ALA A 63 -30.35 -24.41 33.16
CA ALA A 63 -31.50 -23.63 33.59
C ALA A 63 -31.36 -23.20 35.08
N PRO A 64 -31.63 -21.93 35.41
CA PRO A 64 -31.40 -21.42 36.76
C PRO A 64 -32.23 -22.20 37.79
N PRO A 65 -31.65 -22.52 38.97
CA PRO A 65 -32.37 -23.23 40.01
C PRO A 65 -33.58 -22.41 40.50
N PRO A 66 -34.65 -23.06 40.97
CA PRO A 66 -35.83 -22.36 41.47
C PRO A 66 -35.45 -21.45 42.65
N LEU A 67 -35.77 -20.16 42.54
CA LEU A 67 -35.46 -19.17 43.55
C LEU A 67 -36.12 -19.52 44.90
N PRO A 68 -35.42 -19.35 46.03
CA PRO A 68 -35.99 -19.56 47.35
C PRO A 68 -37.07 -18.52 47.64
N ARG A 69 -37.88 -18.78 48.67
CA ARG A 69 -38.94 -17.85 49.09
C ARG A 69 -38.33 -16.51 49.49
N SER A 70 -38.93 -15.41 49.02
CA SER A 70 -38.50 -14.05 49.34
C SER A 70 -38.59 -13.76 50.84
N VAL A 71 -37.52 -13.21 51.41
CA VAL A 71 -37.45 -12.78 52.82
C VAL A 71 -38.23 -11.49 53.06
N THR A 72 -38.62 -11.25 54.31
CA THR A 72 -39.37 -10.07 54.76
C THR A 72 -38.46 -8.99 55.38
N CYS A 73 -38.92 -7.73 55.39
CA CYS A 73 -38.15 -6.65 56.01
C CYS A 73 -38.06 -6.80 57.54
N GLU A 74 -39.18 -7.05 58.23
CA GLU A 74 -39.25 -6.95 59.69
C GLU A 74 -38.82 -8.25 60.41
N GLU A 75 -39.25 -9.43 59.95
CA GLU A 75 -38.94 -10.71 60.62
C GLU A 75 -37.56 -11.24 60.25
N ASP A 76 -37.27 -11.35 58.95
CA ASP A 76 -36.03 -11.97 58.44
C ASP A 76 -34.85 -10.98 58.39
N LEU A 77 -35.08 -9.80 57.81
CA LEU A 77 -34.05 -8.76 57.64
C LEU A 77 -33.91 -7.82 58.85
N LYS A 78 -34.79 -7.90 59.86
CA LYS A 78 -34.77 -7.06 61.09
C LYS A 78 -34.71 -5.55 60.81
N GLY A 79 -35.19 -5.14 59.64
CA GLY A 79 -35.25 -3.77 59.19
C GLY A 79 -36.49 -3.04 59.69
N VAL A 80 -36.54 -1.75 59.41
CA VAL A 80 -37.71 -0.89 59.66
C VAL A 80 -38.41 -0.59 58.35
N GLY A 81 -39.70 -0.94 58.27
CA GLY A 81 -40.55 -0.68 57.10
C GLY A 81 -40.88 -1.95 56.30
N SER A 82 -41.18 -1.78 55.00
CA SER A 82 -41.54 -2.89 54.11
C SER A 82 -40.75 -2.80 52.79
N LEU A 83 -40.47 -3.97 52.19
CA LEU A 83 -39.88 -4.07 50.86
C LEU A 83 -40.79 -3.50 49.75
N ASP A 84 -42.07 -3.28 50.03
CA ASP A 84 -43.03 -2.59 49.14
C ASP A 84 -43.08 -1.07 49.32
N THR A 85 -42.32 -0.50 50.27
CA THR A 85 -42.21 0.96 50.44
C THR A 85 -40.76 1.37 50.58
N VAL A 86 -40.22 1.35 51.80
CA VAL A 86 -38.79 1.47 52.07
C VAL A 86 -38.45 0.52 53.22
N CYS A 87 -37.54 -0.42 52.97
CA CYS A 87 -36.94 -1.24 54.02
C CYS A 87 -35.58 -0.64 54.42
N LYS A 88 -35.44 -0.22 55.67
CA LYS A 88 -34.18 0.35 56.20
C LYS A 88 -33.49 -0.63 57.15
N LEU A 89 -32.27 -1.02 56.82
CA LEU A 89 -31.46 -1.93 57.62
C LEU A 89 -30.54 -1.13 58.54
N SER A 90 -30.61 -1.39 59.84
CA SER A 90 -29.82 -0.70 60.89
C SER A 90 -29.00 -1.67 61.76
N SER A 91 -28.90 -2.93 61.36
CA SER A 91 -28.15 -3.97 62.08
C SER A 91 -27.56 -4.96 61.08
N SER A 92 -26.29 -5.31 61.27
CA SER A 92 -25.63 -6.32 60.45
C SER A 92 -26.23 -7.71 60.64
N LEU A 93 -26.30 -8.49 59.56
CA LEU A 93 -26.88 -9.83 59.50
C LEU A 93 -25.88 -10.81 58.89
N ASN A 94 -25.87 -12.04 59.42
CA ASN A 94 -25.10 -13.15 58.85
C ASN A 94 -26.04 -14.33 58.62
N PHE A 95 -26.08 -14.83 57.40
CA PHE A 95 -26.96 -15.90 56.92
C PHE A 95 -26.18 -17.19 56.67
N THR A 96 -26.80 -18.33 56.92
CA THR A 96 -26.30 -19.67 56.58
C THR A 96 -26.78 -20.16 55.23
N ASP A 97 -27.94 -19.67 54.79
CA ASP A 97 -28.69 -20.13 53.63
C ASP A 97 -28.87 -19.01 52.60
N HIS A 98 -29.27 -19.38 51.39
CA HIS A 98 -29.43 -18.44 50.28
C HIS A 98 -30.53 -17.39 50.54
N VAL A 99 -30.22 -16.13 50.24
CA VAL A 99 -31.12 -14.99 50.48
C VAL A 99 -31.68 -14.46 49.16
N TYR A 100 -33.00 -14.38 49.07
CA TYR A 100 -33.71 -13.70 47.99
C TYR A 100 -34.60 -12.59 48.58
N VAL A 101 -34.38 -11.36 48.17
CA VAL A 101 -35.14 -10.17 48.59
C VAL A 101 -35.94 -9.68 47.38
N ALA A 102 -37.26 -9.56 47.53
CA ALA A 102 -38.16 -9.09 46.47
C ALA A 102 -39.18 -8.07 47.01
N GLY A 103 -39.47 -7.01 46.25
CA GLY A 103 -40.50 -6.04 46.65
C GLY A 103 -40.72 -4.89 45.66
N SER A 104 -41.81 -4.14 45.86
CA SER A 104 -42.18 -3.01 44.98
C SER A 104 -41.61 -1.64 45.39
N GLY A 105 -40.84 -1.57 46.47
CA GLY A 105 -40.26 -0.33 47.03
C GLY A 105 -38.75 -0.21 46.86
N SER A 106 -38.09 0.29 47.91
CA SER A 106 -36.62 0.50 47.99
C SER A 106 -35.98 -0.24 49.17
N LEU A 107 -34.71 -0.62 49.02
CA LEU A 107 -33.87 -1.21 50.09
C LEU A 107 -32.69 -0.28 50.42
N VAL A 108 -32.55 0.10 51.69
CA VAL A 108 -31.48 1.01 52.15
C VAL A 108 -30.69 0.38 53.29
N LEU A 109 -29.41 0.11 53.05
CA LEU A 109 -28.44 -0.19 54.11
C LEU A 109 -27.96 1.15 54.68
N LEU A 110 -28.11 1.35 56.00
CA LEU A 110 -27.49 2.47 56.69
C LEU A 110 -25.95 2.29 56.76
N PRO A 111 -25.18 3.35 57.12
CA PRO A 111 -23.74 3.24 57.25
C PRO A 111 -23.29 2.13 58.21
N ASP A 112 -22.11 1.57 57.94
CA ASP A 112 -21.46 0.48 58.69
C ASP A 112 -22.28 -0.85 58.79
N VAL A 113 -23.38 -1.00 58.04
CA VAL A 113 -24.20 -2.23 58.04
C VAL A 113 -23.60 -3.30 57.12
N THR A 114 -23.48 -4.53 57.63
CA THR A 114 -22.99 -5.70 56.88
C THR A 114 -24.09 -6.72 56.62
N LEU A 115 -24.25 -7.19 55.38
CA LEU A 115 -25.03 -8.36 55.01
C LEU A 115 -24.09 -9.47 54.52
N SER A 116 -23.91 -10.55 55.28
CA SER A 116 -23.01 -11.64 54.90
C SER A 116 -23.72 -12.99 54.75
N CYS A 117 -23.34 -13.76 53.73
CA CYS A 117 -23.53 -15.20 53.64
C CYS A 117 -22.19 -15.83 53.21
N ALA A 118 -21.31 -16.07 54.17
CA ALA A 118 -19.90 -16.45 53.93
C ALA A 118 -19.69 -17.93 53.54
N ALA A 119 -20.71 -18.62 53.05
CA ALA A 119 -20.61 -19.97 52.52
C ALA A 119 -20.32 -19.95 51.01
N SER A 120 -19.37 -20.78 50.56
CA SER A 120 -18.98 -20.93 49.16
C SER A 120 -20.19 -21.20 48.26
N GLY A 121 -20.39 -20.35 47.25
CA GLY A 121 -21.54 -20.42 46.34
C GLY A 121 -22.88 -19.92 46.91
N CYS A 122 -22.94 -19.38 48.14
CA CYS A 122 -24.16 -18.76 48.64
C CYS A 122 -24.52 -17.49 47.87
N PHE A 123 -25.79 -17.30 47.53
CA PHE A 123 -26.25 -16.09 46.85
C PHE A 123 -27.08 -15.16 47.76
N ILE A 124 -26.88 -13.86 47.57
CA ILE A 124 -27.75 -12.77 48.02
C ILE A 124 -28.26 -12.06 46.76
N VAL A 125 -29.54 -12.24 46.45
CA VAL A 125 -30.19 -11.65 45.27
C VAL A 125 -31.25 -10.66 45.74
N VAL A 126 -31.15 -9.41 45.31
CA VAL A 126 -32.09 -8.31 45.64
C VAL A 126 -32.73 -7.82 44.35
N ASN A 127 -34.06 -7.88 44.28
CA ASN A 127 -34.85 -7.38 43.16
C ASN A 127 -35.96 -6.48 43.70
N VAL A 128 -35.76 -5.17 43.63
CA VAL A 128 -36.73 -4.16 44.10
C VAL A 128 -37.07 -3.18 42.98
N SER A 129 -38.22 -2.54 43.03
CA SER A 129 -38.67 -1.73 41.88
C SER A 129 -38.08 -0.31 41.82
N HIS A 130 -37.64 0.28 42.94
CA HIS A 130 -37.13 1.66 42.99
C HIS A 130 -35.63 1.76 43.28
N GLU A 131 -35.20 1.93 44.53
CA GLU A 131 -33.81 2.27 44.89
C GLU A 131 -33.15 1.16 45.71
N ILE A 132 -31.93 0.77 45.34
CA ILE A 132 -31.00 0.04 46.23
C ILE A 132 -29.88 0.98 46.64
N ARG A 133 -29.75 1.24 47.94
CA ARG A 133 -28.74 2.16 48.47
C ARG A 133 -27.87 1.52 49.54
N LEU A 134 -26.57 1.50 49.27
CA LEU A 134 -25.52 1.18 50.24
C LEU A 134 -25.00 2.48 50.84
N GLY A 135 -25.15 2.66 52.16
CA GLY A 135 -24.56 3.77 52.91
C GLY A 135 -23.03 3.70 53.00
N GLU A 136 -22.41 4.72 53.60
CA GLU A 136 -20.96 4.77 53.82
C GLU A 136 -20.48 3.54 54.61
N ASN A 137 -19.40 2.90 54.15
CA ASN A 137 -18.88 1.63 54.70
C ASN A 137 -19.87 0.44 54.73
N ALA A 138 -21.03 0.50 54.07
CA ALA A 138 -21.96 -0.62 54.04
C ALA A 138 -21.39 -1.78 53.20
N VAL A 139 -21.47 -3.01 53.70
CA VAL A 139 -20.80 -4.18 53.11
C VAL A 139 -21.79 -5.30 52.78
N ILE A 140 -21.67 -5.89 51.59
CA ILE A 140 -22.37 -7.13 51.21
C ILE A 140 -21.31 -8.21 50.91
N ILE A 141 -21.43 -9.38 51.53
CA ILE A 141 -20.50 -10.51 51.38
C ILE A 141 -21.27 -11.77 50.98
N ALA A 142 -20.98 -12.37 49.83
CA ALA A 142 -21.59 -13.64 49.41
C ALA A 142 -20.73 -14.34 48.34
N GLY A 143 -21.07 -15.58 47.96
CA GLY A 143 -20.54 -16.20 46.74
C GLY A 143 -21.13 -15.61 45.46
N THR A 144 -22.37 -15.12 45.51
CA THR A 144 -23.02 -14.38 44.43
C THR A 144 -23.82 -13.21 44.99
N VAL A 145 -23.68 -12.04 44.38
CA VAL A 145 -24.51 -10.86 44.66
C VAL A 145 -25.16 -10.38 43.36
N SER A 146 -26.49 -10.26 43.32
CA SER A 146 -27.21 -9.62 42.21
C SER A 146 -28.15 -8.55 42.78
N LEU A 147 -28.01 -7.32 42.28
CA LEU A 147 -28.79 -6.15 42.68
C LEU A 147 -29.54 -5.59 41.47
N ALA A 148 -30.86 -5.72 41.44
CA ALA A 148 -31.74 -5.22 40.40
C ALA A 148 -32.68 -4.13 40.94
N ALA A 149 -32.72 -2.96 40.27
CA ALA A 149 -33.49 -1.79 40.68
C ALA A 149 -33.80 -0.80 39.53
N GLU A 150 -34.52 0.29 39.82
CA GLU A 150 -34.51 1.48 38.95
C GLU A 150 -33.17 2.22 39.09
N ASN A 151 -32.76 2.48 40.34
CA ASN A 151 -31.51 3.16 40.67
C ASN A 151 -30.71 2.38 41.72
N VAL A 152 -29.39 2.33 41.55
CA VAL A 152 -28.46 1.68 42.50
C VAL A 152 -27.36 2.64 42.91
N SER A 153 -27.25 2.97 44.20
CA SER A 153 -26.24 3.91 44.70
C SER A 153 -25.31 3.25 45.73
N LEU A 154 -24.01 3.24 45.43
CA LEU A 154 -22.94 2.78 46.31
C LEU A 154 -22.17 4.00 46.82
N SER A 155 -22.31 4.31 48.11
CA SER A 155 -21.61 5.43 48.77
C SER A 155 -20.12 5.15 48.97
N TYR A 156 -19.34 6.18 49.29
CA TYR A 156 -17.92 6.04 49.62
C TYR A 156 -17.65 4.97 50.68
N GLY A 157 -16.65 4.12 50.44
CA GLY A 157 -16.26 3.02 51.32
C GLY A 157 -17.21 1.81 51.32
N SER A 158 -18.35 1.86 50.61
CA SER A 158 -19.22 0.69 50.48
C SER A 158 -18.57 -0.41 49.63
N LEU A 159 -18.81 -1.67 49.99
CA LEU A 159 -18.08 -2.82 49.46
C LEU A 159 -19.01 -3.99 49.16
N ILE A 160 -18.96 -4.51 47.94
CA ILE A 160 -19.55 -5.80 47.59
C ILE A 160 -18.40 -6.78 47.36
N ASN A 161 -18.30 -7.81 48.21
CA ASN A 161 -17.17 -8.74 48.24
C ASN A 161 -17.64 -10.18 48.02
N THR A 162 -17.15 -10.78 46.95
CA THR A 162 -17.32 -12.19 46.61
C THR A 162 -15.99 -12.90 46.36
N THR A 163 -14.87 -12.34 46.87
CA THR A 163 -13.52 -12.90 46.75
C THR A 163 -13.42 -14.24 47.48
N ALA A 164 -12.85 -15.25 46.83
CA ALA A 164 -12.67 -16.61 47.35
C ALA A 164 -13.97 -17.34 47.79
N LEU A 165 -15.15 -16.87 47.38
CA LEU A 165 -16.46 -17.43 47.76
C LEU A 165 -17.20 -18.13 46.60
N ALA A 166 -16.49 -18.50 45.52
CA ALA A 166 -17.07 -19.27 44.41
C ALA A 166 -17.87 -20.50 44.85
N GLY A 167 -18.95 -20.79 44.11
CA GLY A 167 -19.49 -22.15 44.05
C GLY A 167 -18.68 -23.01 43.07
N PRO A 168 -19.08 -24.26 42.80
CA PRO A 168 -18.41 -25.09 41.80
C PRO A 168 -18.45 -24.41 40.41
N PRO A 169 -17.36 -24.45 39.62
CA PRO A 169 -17.36 -23.97 38.24
C PRO A 169 -18.34 -24.80 37.37
N PRO A 170 -18.66 -24.35 36.15
CA PRO A 170 -19.53 -25.10 35.25
C PRO A 170 -19.01 -26.54 35.04
N PRO A 171 -19.90 -27.54 34.90
CA PRO A 171 -19.48 -28.91 34.64
C PRO A 171 -18.67 -28.98 33.33
N GLU A 172 -17.84 -30.04 33.22
CA GLU A 172 -17.01 -30.33 32.03
C GLU A 172 -15.90 -29.28 31.74
N THR A 173 -15.66 -28.31 32.63
CA THR A 173 -14.56 -27.33 32.47
C THR A 173 -13.23 -27.83 33.02
N SER A 174 -12.14 -27.68 32.26
CA SER A 174 -10.74 -27.90 32.69
C SER A 174 -10.15 -26.72 33.51
N GLY A 175 -11.01 -25.85 34.06
CA GLY A 175 -10.60 -24.64 34.78
C GLY A 175 -9.95 -24.86 36.15
N THR A 176 -10.12 -26.03 36.76
CA THR A 176 -9.37 -26.44 37.96
C THR A 176 -8.32 -27.47 37.56
N PRO A 177 -7.01 -27.19 37.74
CA PRO A 177 -5.95 -28.06 37.26
C PRO A 177 -5.86 -29.38 38.05
N SER A 178 -5.68 -30.48 37.33
CA SER A 178 -5.50 -31.81 37.90
C SER A 178 -4.06 -32.08 38.32
N GLY A 179 -3.83 -32.62 39.52
CA GLY A 179 -2.53 -33.11 39.97
C GLY A 179 -2.03 -32.44 41.25
N VAL A 180 -0.72 -32.51 41.49
CA VAL A 180 -0.05 -31.99 42.70
C VAL A 180 1.08 -31.00 42.39
N GLN A 181 0.95 -30.24 41.30
CA GLN A 181 1.94 -29.26 40.84
C GLN A 181 1.71 -27.84 41.40
N GLY A 182 0.65 -27.59 42.17
CA GLY A 182 0.32 -26.24 42.67
C GLY A 182 -0.02 -25.22 41.57
N ALA A 183 -0.50 -25.67 40.42
CA ALA A 183 -0.90 -24.82 39.30
C ALA A 183 -2.15 -23.97 39.65
N GLY A 184 -2.28 -22.78 39.06
CA GLY A 184 -3.39 -21.85 39.29
C GLY A 184 -4.69 -22.26 38.57
N GLY A 185 -5.83 -21.83 39.10
CA GLY A 185 -7.14 -21.98 38.43
C GLY A 185 -7.29 -21.01 37.25
N GLY A 186 -8.05 -21.37 36.22
CA GLY A 186 -8.40 -20.51 35.08
C GLY A 186 -9.87 -20.10 35.06
N HIS A 187 -10.21 -19.03 34.33
CA HIS A 187 -11.60 -18.60 34.07
C HIS A 187 -11.71 -17.65 32.87
N GLY A 188 -11.31 -16.39 33.04
CA GLY A 188 -11.21 -15.41 31.96
C GLY A 188 -9.93 -15.61 31.15
N GLY A 189 -8.81 -15.70 31.87
CA GLY A 189 -7.52 -16.19 31.37
C GLY A 189 -7.17 -17.58 31.93
N ARG A 190 -6.16 -18.21 31.34
CA ARG A 190 -5.53 -19.44 31.87
C ARG A 190 -4.83 -19.19 33.21
N GLY A 191 -4.91 -20.16 34.12
CA GLY A 191 -4.06 -20.19 35.31
C GLY A 191 -2.59 -20.46 34.93
N ALA A 192 -1.64 -19.95 35.71
CA ALA A 192 -0.23 -20.26 35.51
C ALA A 192 0.11 -21.68 35.98
N SER A 193 1.22 -22.22 35.49
CA SER A 193 1.86 -23.42 36.02
C SER A 193 3.39 -23.24 36.00
N CYS A 194 4.08 -23.90 36.93
CA CYS A 194 5.53 -23.81 37.05
C CYS A 194 6.20 -25.01 36.38
N LEU A 195 7.02 -24.73 35.36
CA LEU A 195 7.68 -25.75 34.55
C LEU A 195 8.48 -26.71 35.44
N SER A 196 8.07 -27.98 35.45
CA SER A 196 8.68 -29.04 36.26
C SER A 196 9.52 -30.02 35.44
N ASP A 197 9.49 -29.87 34.11
CA ASP A 197 10.10 -30.75 33.12
C ASP A 197 10.76 -29.89 32.04
N ASN A 198 12.09 -29.95 31.98
CA ASN A 198 12.91 -29.13 31.08
C ASN A 198 12.81 -29.55 29.60
N THR A 199 12.00 -30.57 29.27
CA THR A 199 11.76 -30.99 27.88
C THR A 199 10.61 -30.26 27.18
N LYS A 200 9.84 -29.44 27.90
CA LYS A 200 8.71 -28.66 27.37
C LYS A 200 9.01 -27.16 27.32
N LEU A 201 8.39 -26.43 26.41
CA LEU A 201 8.50 -24.97 26.38
C LEU A 201 7.61 -24.34 27.48
N PRO A 202 7.97 -23.16 28.03
CA PRO A 202 7.16 -22.48 29.05
C PRO A 202 5.77 -22.04 28.61
N GLU A 203 5.48 -22.03 27.31
CA GLU A 203 4.16 -21.68 26.75
C GLU A 203 3.23 -22.90 26.55
N ASP A 204 3.76 -24.14 26.51
CA ASP A 204 2.96 -25.38 26.47
C ASP A 204 2.42 -25.81 27.85
N VAL A 205 2.70 -25.05 28.91
CA VAL A 205 2.53 -25.49 30.31
C VAL A 205 1.70 -24.47 31.10
N TRP A 206 0.38 -24.58 30.96
CA TRP A 206 -0.60 -23.81 31.72
C TRP A 206 -1.19 -24.61 32.92
N GLY A 207 -1.97 -23.91 33.75
CA GLY A 207 -2.74 -24.48 34.85
C GLY A 207 -4.16 -24.84 34.41
N GLY A 208 -5.17 -24.28 35.06
CA GLY A 208 -6.55 -24.41 34.61
C GLY A 208 -6.84 -23.58 33.35
N ASP A 209 -7.72 -24.07 32.47
CA ASP A 209 -8.13 -23.39 31.24
C ASP A 209 -9.10 -22.21 31.47
N ALA A 210 -9.19 -21.33 30.47
CA ALA A 210 -10.24 -20.32 30.37
C ALA A 210 -11.54 -20.94 29.81
N TYR A 211 -12.70 -20.46 30.28
CA TYR A 211 -14.02 -20.93 29.85
C TYR A 211 -15.08 -19.81 29.89
N SER A 212 -16.35 -20.12 29.59
CA SER A 212 -17.45 -19.14 29.45
C SER A 212 -17.20 -18.09 28.35
N TRP A 213 -16.44 -18.43 27.30
CA TRP A 213 -16.11 -17.49 26.22
C TRP A 213 -17.35 -16.98 25.47
N ALA A 214 -18.32 -17.87 25.18
CA ALA A 214 -19.58 -17.50 24.53
C ALA A 214 -20.36 -16.41 25.31
N ASP A 215 -20.17 -16.35 26.62
CA ASP A 215 -20.82 -15.39 27.52
C ASP A 215 -19.99 -14.10 27.72
N LEU A 216 -18.99 -13.78 26.88
CA LEU A 216 -18.11 -12.61 27.06
C LEU A 216 -18.89 -11.30 27.27
N GLN A 217 -20.03 -11.13 26.60
CA GLN A 217 -20.89 -9.95 26.75
C GLN A 217 -21.74 -9.97 28.03
N ASN A 218 -21.96 -11.15 28.62
CA ASN A 218 -22.87 -11.43 29.73
C ASN A 218 -22.29 -12.46 30.73
N PRO A 219 -21.09 -12.24 31.29
CA PRO A 219 -20.36 -13.25 32.03
C PRO A 219 -21.10 -13.63 33.32
N TRP A 220 -21.41 -14.93 33.47
CA TRP A 220 -22.21 -15.44 34.59
C TRP A 220 -21.73 -16.80 35.09
N SER A 221 -20.41 -16.96 35.24
CA SER A 221 -19.75 -18.17 35.76
C SER A 221 -18.96 -17.87 37.03
N TYR A 222 -18.81 -18.86 37.91
CA TYR A 222 -17.85 -18.78 39.02
C TYR A 222 -16.43 -18.89 38.49
N GLY A 223 -15.45 -18.37 39.23
CA GLY A 223 -14.06 -18.73 39.06
C GLY A 223 -13.75 -20.15 39.56
N SER A 224 -12.68 -20.74 39.06
CA SER A 224 -12.20 -22.07 39.45
C SER A 224 -11.21 -22.05 40.60
N LYS A 225 -11.23 -23.12 41.41
CA LYS A 225 -10.23 -23.37 42.45
C LYS A 225 -8.87 -23.71 41.83
N GLY A 226 -7.78 -23.23 42.44
CA GLY A 226 -6.40 -23.64 42.12
C GLY A 226 -6.04 -25.06 42.57
N GLY A 227 -4.93 -25.59 42.07
CA GLY A 227 -4.40 -26.90 42.43
C GLY A 227 -3.65 -26.90 43.77
N THR A 228 -3.39 -28.08 44.33
CA THR A 228 -2.59 -28.28 45.55
C THR A 228 -1.17 -28.78 45.22
N THR A 229 -0.22 -28.71 46.16
CA THR A 229 1.07 -29.43 46.08
C THR A 229 1.12 -30.70 46.95
N SER A 230 -0.01 -31.15 47.51
CA SER A 230 -0.12 -32.35 48.35
C SER A 230 -1.24 -33.29 47.89
N LYS A 231 -1.08 -34.59 48.11
CA LYS A 231 -2.15 -35.60 47.91
C LYS A 231 -3.08 -35.74 49.12
N GLU A 232 -2.70 -35.17 50.27
CA GLU A 232 -3.35 -35.38 51.56
C GLU A 232 -4.20 -34.17 51.98
N GLU A 233 -3.77 -32.96 51.65
CA GLU A 233 -4.47 -31.70 51.96
C GLU A 233 -4.63 -30.86 50.68
N ASN A 234 -5.77 -30.16 50.55
CA ASN A 234 -6.03 -29.27 49.41
C ASN A 234 -5.74 -27.81 49.79
N TYR A 235 -4.56 -27.34 49.42
CA TYR A 235 -4.10 -25.97 49.67
C TYR A 235 -4.42 -24.97 48.54
N GLY A 236 -5.12 -25.38 47.47
CA GLY A 236 -5.47 -24.47 46.38
C GLY A 236 -6.38 -23.33 46.86
N GLY A 237 -6.18 -22.13 46.32
CA GLY A 237 -7.05 -20.99 46.58
C GLY A 237 -8.42 -21.15 45.91
N GLU A 238 -9.50 -20.79 46.61
CA GLU A 238 -10.87 -20.84 46.08
C GLU A 238 -11.11 -19.77 45.00
N GLY A 239 -12.02 -20.04 44.07
CA GLY A 239 -12.33 -19.11 42.97
C GLY A 239 -13.09 -17.85 43.40
N GLY A 240 -13.10 -16.84 42.52
CA GLY A 240 -13.93 -15.65 42.66
C GLY A 240 -15.42 -15.90 42.39
N GLY A 241 -16.26 -15.19 43.13
CA GLY A 241 -17.73 -15.26 43.05
C GLY A 241 -18.35 -14.60 41.79
N ARG A 242 -19.62 -14.20 41.90
CA ARG A 242 -20.36 -13.50 40.84
C ARG A 242 -20.98 -12.20 41.37
N ILE A 243 -20.84 -11.11 40.62
CA ILE A 243 -21.48 -9.83 40.93
C ILE A 243 -22.30 -9.35 39.74
N GLU A 244 -23.55 -8.98 39.97
CA GLU A 244 -24.44 -8.33 39.01
C GLU A 244 -25.03 -7.04 39.59
N LEU A 245 -24.89 -5.95 38.85
CA LEU A 245 -25.63 -4.70 39.06
C LEU A 245 -26.50 -4.42 37.84
N ASN A 246 -27.81 -4.34 38.01
CA ASN A 246 -28.78 -4.11 36.92
C ASN A 246 -29.74 -2.98 37.29
N ALA A 247 -29.40 -1.76 36.91
CA ALA A 247 -30.23 -0.57 37.11
C ALA A 247 -30.95 -0.21 35.81
N THR A 248 -32.26 -0.04 35.82
CA THR A 248 -32.97 0.36 34.59
C THR A 248 -32.73 1.83 34.22
N ASN A 249 -32.36 2.68 35.20
CA ASN A 249 -32.15 4.12 35.03
C ASN A 249 -30.68 4.51 35.30
N SER A 250 -30.25 4.56 36.57
CA SER A 250 -28.90 5.06 36.91
C SER A 250 -28.15 4.31 38.01
N ILE A 251 -26.82 4.31 37.92
CA ILE A 251 -25.90 3.85 38.96
C ILE A 251 -24.99 5.00 39.42
N GLU A 252 -24.96 5.24 40.73
CA GLU A 252 -23.96 6.07 41.41
C GLU A 252 -22.93 5.14 42.07
N PHE A 253 -21.66 5.22 41.68
CA PHE A 253 -20.65 4.21 42.02
C PHE A 253 -19.37 4.82 42.64
N TYR A 254 -19.41 5.01 43.96
CA TYR A 254 -18.31 5.51 44.79
C TYR A 254 -17.72 4.42 45.73
N GLY A 255 -18.13 3.16 45.52
CA GLY A 255 -17.70 2.00 46.29
C GLY A 255 -16.80 1.04 45.51
N THR A 256 -16.65 -0.18 46.02
CA THR A 256 -15.79 -1.22 45.44
C THR A 256 -16.56 -2.52 45.22
N LEU A 257 -16.36 -3.18 44.06
CA LEU A 257 -16.81 -4.55 43.80
C LEU A 257 -15.57 -5.47 43.69
N LEU A 258 -15.50 -6.52 44.51
CA LEU A 258 -14.41 -7.51 44.50
C LEU A 258 -14.94 -8.92 44.20
N GLY A 259 -14.52 -9.50 43.08
CA GLY A 259 -14.79 -10.88 42.66
C GLY A 259 -13.50 -11.66 42.42
N GLU A 260 -12.53 -11.53 43.32
CA GLU A 260 -11.15 -12.00 43.12
C GLU A 260 -10.96 -13.48 43.51
N GLY A 261 -9.92 -14.10 42.96
CA GLY A 261 -9.49 -15.43 43.39
C GLY A 261 -8.78 -15.40 44.75
N GLY A 262 -8.95 -16.46 45.54
CA GLY A 262 -8.25 -16.64 46.81
C GLY A 262 -6.79 -17.03 46.64
N ASP A 263 -5.95 -16.62 47.59
CA ASP A 263 -4.53 -16.98 47.62
C ASP A 263 -4.31 -18.44 48.06
N GLY A 264 -3.50 -19.20 47.30
CA GLY A 264 -3.03 -20.55 47.65
C GLY A 264 -1.67 -20.57 48.38
N GLY A 265 -0.97 -19.43 48.43
CA GLY A 265 0.35 -19.29 49.05
C GLY A 265 1.40 -20.22 48.43
N ILE A 266 2.40 -20.66 49.21
CA ILE A 266 3.50 -21.49 48.70
C ILE A 266 3.17 -23.00 48.57
N LYS A 267 1.95 -23.43 48.91
CA LYS A 267 1.54 -24.86 48.91
C LYS A 267 0.39 -25.19 47.97
N GLY A 268 -0.20 -24.20 47.31
CA GLY A 268 -1.25 -24.38 46.32
C GLY A 268 -1.26 -23.23 45.34
N GLY A 269 -1.84 -23.45 44.17
CA GLY A 269 -2.06 -22.40 43.19
C GLY A 269 -3.19 -21.48 43.61
N GLY A 270 -3.15 -20.23 43.13
CA GLY A 270 -4.23 -19.29 43.36
C GLY A 270 -5.52 -19.69 42.64
N GLY A 271 -6.67 -19.32 43.22
CA GLY A 271 -7.96 -19.40 42.54
C GLY A 271 -8.05 -18.37 41.41
N SER A 272 -8.88 -18.62 40.39
CA SER A 272 -9.12 -17.62 39.35
C SER A 272 -10.02 -16.49 39.85
N GLY A 273 -10.00 -15.36 39.16
CA GLY A 273 -11.07 -14.36 39.26
C GLY A 273 -12.44 -14.92 38.87
N GLY A 274 -13.50 -14.21 39.23
CA GLY A 274 -14.90 -14.55 38.95
C GLY A 274 -15.55 -13.72 37.84
N SER A 275 -16.88 -13.61 37.86
CA SER A 275 -17.66 -12.83 36.88
C SER A 275 -18.27 -11.55 37.47
N ILE A 276 -18.14 -10.41 36.79
CA ILE A 276 -18.83 -9.16 37.13
C ILE A 276 -19.61 -8.65 35.91
N ARG A 277 -20.91 -8.37 36.07
CA ARG A 277 -21.77 -7.74 35.05
C ARG A 277 -22.40 -6.46 35.60
N ILE A 278 -22.29 -5.36 34.85
CA ILE A 278 -22.94 -4.08 35.16
C ILE A 278 -23.80 -3.65 33.97
N GLN A 279 -25.07 -3.31 34.22
CA GLN A 279 -26.02 -2.83 33.23
C GLN A 279 -26.74 -1.58 33.74
N ALA A 280 -26.70 -0.49 32.98
CA ALA A 280 -27.41 0.76 33.29
C ALA A 280 -27.71 1.62 32.06
N HIS A 281 -28.66 2.55 32.14
CA HIS A 281 -28.73 3.62 31.15
C HIS A 281 -27.66 4.70 31.40
N ARG A 282 -27.38 5.02 32.68
CA ARG A 282 -26.34 5.99 33.08
C ARG A 282 -25.49 5.49 34.26
N MET A 283 -24.19 5.80 34.24
CA MET A 283 -23.28 5.55 35.37
C MET A 283 -22.41 6.77 35.67
N VAL A 284 -22.19 7.06 36.95
CA VAL A 284 -21.35 8.17 37.45
C VAL A 284 -20.58 7.70 38.69
N GLY A 285 -19.28 8.01 38.78
CA GLY A 285 -18.46 7.74 39.96
C GLY A 285 -16.97 7.53 39.69
N ASP A 286 -16.22 7.27 40.75
CA ASP A 286 -14.76 7.05 40.78
C ASP A 286 -14.36 5.74 41.50
N GLY A 287 -15.32 4.82 41.67
CA GLY A 287 -15.14 3.54 42.36
C GLY A 287 -14.21 2.54 41.66
N ALA A 288 -14.09 1.34 42.25
CA ALA A 288 -13.16 0.29 41.81
C ALA A 288 -13.83 -1.07 41.56
N LEU A 289 -13.44 -1.74 40.48
CA LEU A 289 -13.89 -3.08 40.09
C LEU A 289 -12.68 -4.02 40.01
N SER A 290 -12.68 -5.13 40.74
CA SER A 290 -11.64 -6.16 40.63
C SER A 290 -12.23 -7.55 40.45
N ALA A 291 -11.77 -8.25 39.41
CA ALA A 291 -11.97 -9.68 39.19
C ALA A 291 -10.61 -10.36 38.92
N SER A 292 -9.57 -9.94 39.64
CA SER A 292 -8.21 -10.46 39.46
C SER A 292 -8.02 -11.87 40.03
N GLY A 293 -7.03 -12.60 39.50
CA GLY A 293 -6.64 -13.92 39.99
C GLY A 293 -5.88 -13.88 41.32
N GLY A 294 -6.04 -14.92 42.14
CA GLY A 294 -5.34 -15.08 43.42
C GLY A 294 -3.87 -15.49 43.25
N ASN A 295 -3.04 -15.18 44.24
CA ASN A 295 -1.61 -15.49 44.24
C ASN A 295 -1.37 -16.90 44.79
N GLY A 296 -0.37 -17.61 44.28
CA GLY A 296 -0.08 -18.97 44.74
C GLY A 296 1.25 -19.50 44.27
N PHE A 297 1.49 -20.81 44.42
CA PHE A 297 2.68 -21.46 43.90
C PHE A 297 2.82 -21.18 42.40
N ALA A 298 1.73 -21.38 41.65
CA ALA A 298 1.42 -20.59 40.47
C ALA A 298 0.14 -19.74 40.68
N GLY A 299 0.07 -18.57 40.06
CA GLY A 299 -1.05 -17.64 40.18
C GLY A 299 -2.28 -18.06 39.36
N GLY A 300 -3.47 -17.74 39.85
CA GLY A 300 -4.72 -17.95 39.12
C GLY A 300 -4.90 -16.96 37.97
N GLY A 301 -5.65 -17.34 36.94
CA GLY A 301 -6.02 -16.47 35.83
C GLY A 301 -7.03 -15.41 36.24
N GLY A 302 -7.03 -14.27 35.55
CA GLY A 302 -8.03 -13.21 35.75
C GLY A 302 -9.43 -13.65 35.32
N GLY A 303 -10.45 -12.96 35.84
CA GLY A 303 -11.87 -13.25 35.62
C GLY A 303 -12.47 -12.61 34.37
N ARG A 304 -13.81 -12.43 34.37
CA ARG A 304 -14.54 -11.76 33.26
C ARG A 304 -15.40 -10.60 33.78
N VAL A 305 -15.22 -9.41 33.20
CA VAL A 305 -15.99 -8.21 33.54
C VAL A 305 -16.68 -7.69 32.28
N SER A 306 -18.00 -7.47 32.34
CA SER A 306 -18.76 -6.80 31.28
C SER A 306 -19.50 -5.58 31.82
N VAL A 307 -19.38 -4.46 31.12
CA VAL A 307 -20.06 -3.20 31.42
C VAL A 307 -20.93 -2.82 30.22
N ASN A 308 -22.21 -2.57 30.47
CA ASN A 308 -23.20 -2.20 29.47
C ASN A 308 -23.91 -0.92 29.93
N VAL A 309 -23.27 0.24 29.69
CA VAL A 309 -23.75 1.56 30.13
C VAL A 309 -23.77 2.53 28.96
N PHE A 310 -24.95 3.09 28.66
CA PHE A 310 -25.13 3.97 27.50
C PHE A 310 -24.58 5.39 27.71
N SER A 311 -24.87 6.01 28.86
CA SER A 311 -24.42 7.35 29.23
C SER A 311 -23.34 7.27 30.31
N ARG A 312 -22.08 7.29 29.87
CA ARG A 312 -20.91 6.99 30.70
C ARG A 312 -20.15 8.25 31.15
N HIS A 313 -20.11 8.53 32.45
CA HIS A 313 -19.52 9.73 33.07
C HIS A 313 -18.77 9.38 34.38
N ASP A 314 -17.84 8.44 34.29
CA ASP A 314 -17.11 7.84 35.40
C ASP A 314 -15.59 7.73 35.10
N ASP A 315 -14.78 7.56 36.14
CA ASP A 315 -13.34 7.31 36.07
C ASP A 315 -12.99 6.04 36.86
N ILE A 316 -13.68 4.94 36.52
CA ILE A 316 -13.61 3.68 37.28
C ILE A 316 -12.33 2.92 36.98
N SER A 317 -11.64 2.52 38.05
CA SER A 317 -10.51 1.60 37.96
C SER A 317 -11.01 0.14 37.82
N ILE A 318 -10.55 -0.57 36.78
CA ILE A 318 -10.97 -1.94 36.45
C ILE A 318 -9.75 -2.86 36.42
N PHE A 319 -9.74 -3.88 37.28
CA PHE A 319 -8.67 -4.85 37.42
C PHE A 319 -9.16 -6.25 37.04
N VAL A 320 -8.51 -6.86 36.05
CA VAL A 320 -8.81 -8.21 35.56
C VAL A 320 -7.53 -9.03 35.36
N HIS A 321 -6.42 -8.67 36.00
CA HIS A 321 -5.13 -9.32 35.78
C HIS A 321 -5.05 -10.70 36.47
N GLY A 322 -4.10 -11.52 36.04
CA GLY A 322 -3.76 -12.76 36.76
C GLY A 322 -3.14 -12.48 38.13
N GLY A 323 -3.12 -13.51 38.98
CA GLY A 323 -2.40 -13.49 40.25
C GLY A 323 -0.92 -13.82 40.09
N ARG A 324 -0.10 -13.50 41.09
CA ARG A 324 1.34 -13.74 41.04
C ARG A 324 1.70 -15.18 41.38
N SER A 325 2.72 -15.70 40.70
CA SER A 325 3.32 -17.00 40.95
C SER A 325 4.52 -16.88 41.89
N LEU A 326 4.52 -17.67 42.97
CA LEU A 326 5.55 -17.68 44.00
C LEU A 326 6.65 -18.73 43.72
N GLY A 327 6.32 -19.80 43.00
CA GLY A 327 7.26 -20.85 42.56
C GLY A 327 7.97 -20.51 41.24
N CYS A 328 7.33 -19.72 40.38
CA CYS A 328 7.84 -19.31 39.07
C CYS A 328 7.54 -17.82 38.81
N ILE A 329 8.38 -16.95 39.38
CA ILE A 329 8.16 -15.49 39.47
C ILE A 329 7.83 -14.83 38.11
N GLU A 330 8.44 -15.31 37.02
CA GLU A 330 8.27 -14.74 35.69
C GLU A 330 6.96 -15.16 34.99
N ASN A 331 6.30 -16.24 35.45
CA ASN A 331 5.06 -16.77 34.88
C ASN A 331 3.87 -16.53 35.83
N SER A 332 3.38 -15.29 35.96
CA SER A 332 2.11 -14.99 36.64
C SER A 332 0.91 -15.53 35.84
N GLY A 333 -0.28 -15.57 36.43
CA GLY A 333 -1.50 -15.97 35.71
C GLY A 333 -1.79 -15.10 34.49
N ALA A 334 -2.52 -15.64 33.52
CA ALA A 334 -2.95 -14.88 32.35
C ALA A 334 -3.99 -13.82 32.74
N ALA A 335 -4.06 -12.76 31.95
CA ALA A 335 -5.09 -11.74 32.13
C ALA A 335 -6.49 -12.32 31.84
N GLY A 336 -7.46 -11.82 32.60
CA GLY A 336 -8.88 -11.95 32.30
C GLY A 336 -9.31 -11.00 31.18
N THR A 337 -10.62 -10.87 31.01
CA THR A 337 -11.22 -10.07 29.95
C THR A 337 -12.15 -9.00 30.50
N TYR A 338 -11.97 -7.75 30.06
CA TYR A 338 -12.91 -6.65 30.27
C TYR A 338 -13.59 -6.28 28.94
N PHE A 339 -14.92 -6.30 28.89
CA PHE A 339 -15.71 -5.96 27.70
C PHE A 339 -16.65 -4.79 27.98
N ASP A 340 -16.55 -3.71 27.19
CA ASP A 340 -17.53 -2.62 27.21
C ASP A 340 -18.51 -2.81 26.03
N ALA A 341 -19.75 -3.13 26.35
CA ALA A 341 -20.74 -3.64 25.39
C ALA A 341 -21.32 -2.56 24.47
N VAL A 342 -21.26 -1.29 24.86
CA VAL A 342 -21.79 -0.16 24.07
C VAL A 342 -20.86 0.23 22.91
N PRO A 343 -19.55 0.50 23.13
CA PRO A 343 -18.59 0.63 22.03
C PRO A 343 -18.21 -0.73 21.42
N ARG A 344 -18.55 -1.87 22.05
CA ARG A 344 -18.08 -3.22 21.69
C ARG A 344 -16.55 -3.29 21.68
N SER A 345 -15.97 -3.00 22.83
CA SER A 345 -14.52 -2.92 23.03
C SER A 345 -14.05 -4.02 23.97
N LEU A 346 -13.04 -4.79 23.57
CA LEU A 346 -12.39 -5.79 24.42
C LEU A 346 -11.04 -5.26 24.90
N THR A 347 -10.77 -5.37 26.20
CA THR A 347 -9.48 -5.04 26.81
C THR A 347 -8.96 -6.23 27.61
N VAL A 348 -7.72 -6.61 27.34
CA VAL A 348 -6.94 -7.64 28.03
C VAL A 348 -5.69 -6.97 28.61
N ASN A 349 -5.60 -6.87 29.93
CA ASN A 349 -4.56 -6.08 30.61
C ASN A 349 -4.03 -6.85 31.83
N ASN A 350 -2.74 -7.21 31.82
CA ASN A 350 -2.14 -7.99 32.92
C ASN A 350 -1.41 -7.13 33.97
N ASN A 351 -1.67 -5.82 34.01
CA ASN A 351 -1.15 -4.90 35.03
C ASN A 351 0.39 -4.98 35.18
N ASN A 352 1.09 -5.11 34.05
CA ASN A 352 2.55 -5.23 33.94
C ASN A 352 3.14 -6.48 34.62
N MET A 353 2.33 -7.51 34.89
CA MET A 353 2.80 -8.81 35.38
C MET A 353 3.16 -9.71 34.19
N SER A 354 4.40 -10.18 34.14
CA SER A 354 4.83 -11.12 33.10
C SER A 354 4.12 -12.47 33.26
N THR A 355 3.76 -13.07 32.13
CA THR A 355 3.15 -14.39 32.04
C THR A 355 3.65 -15.09 30.78
N ASN A 356 3.67 -16.41 30.81
CA ASN A 356 3.82 -17.27 29.62
C ASN A 356 2.51 -17.97 29.26
N THR A 357 1.44 -17.79 30.04
CA THR A 357 0.11 -18.36 29.76
C THR A 357 -0.80 -17.31 29.12
N ASP A 358 -1.59 -17.75 28.14
CA ASP A 358 -2.36 -16.86 27.28
C ASP A 358 -3.83 -16.70 27.71
N THR A 359 -4.38 -15.52 27.43
CA THR A 359 -5.83 -15.28 27.41
C THR A 359 -6.40 -15.82 26.09
N LEU A 360 -7.25 -16.84 26.14
CA LEU A 360 -7.81 -17.46 24.93
C LEU A 360 -8.92 -16.59 24.32
N LEU A 361 -8.78 -16.29 23.02
CA LEU A 361 -9.74 -15.53 22.20
C LEU A 361 -10.33 -16.47 21.13
N MET A 362 -11.36 -17.24 21.49
CA MET A 362 -11.80 -18.38 20.67
C MET A 362 -12.62 -18.00 19.42
N GLU A 363 -13.45 -16.96 19.47
CA GLU A 363 -14.34 -16.58 18.35
C GLU A 363 -14.56 -15.06 18.30
N PHE A 364 -14.42 -14.48 17.10
CA PHE A 364 -14.79 -13.09 16.81
C PHE A 364 -16.20 -13.04 16.19
N PRO A 365 -17.11 -12.16 16.66
CA PRO A 365 -18.50 -12.16 16.22
C PRO A 365 -18.65 -11.60 14.81
N LYS A 366 -19.15 -12.42 13.88
CA LYS A 366 -19.31 -12.04 12.46
C LYS A 366 -20.24 -10.84 12.25
N GLN A 367 -21.36 -10.78 12.99
CA GLN A 367 -22.24 -9.61 13.04
C GLN A 367 -22.94 -9.50 14.42
N PRO A 368 -22.94 -8.31 15.07
CA PRO A 368 -22.11 -7.15 14.77
C PRO A 368 -20.65 -7.39 15.17
N LEU A 369 -19.71 -6.90 14.35
CA LEU A 369 -18.29 -6.85 14.69
C LEU A 369 -18.04 -6.08 15.99
N TRP A 370 -16.95 -6.43 16.69
CA TRP A 370 -16.35 -5.55 17.70
C TRP A 370 -15.76 -4.31 17.06
N THR A 371 -15.67 -3.21 17.81
CA THR A 371 -15.07 -1.96 17.31
C THR A 371 -13.58 -1.91 17.62
N ASN A 372 -13.16 -2.25 18.84
CA ASN A 372 -11.76 -2.14 19.26
C ASN A 372 -11.30 -3.37 20.06
N VAL A 373 -10.02 -3.74 19.94
CA VAL A 373 -9.37 -4.74 20.79
C VAL A 373 -8.04 -4.19 21.31
N TYR A 374 -7.85 -4.22 22.63
CA TYR A 374 -6.65 -3.75 23.33
C TYR A 374 -5.99 -4.89 24.09
N VAL A 375 -4.71 -5.15 23.83
CA VAL A 375 -3.87 -6.08 24.62
C VAL A 375 -2.71 -5.28 25.23
N GLN A 376 -2.60 -5.26 26.56
CA GLN A 376 -1.79 -4.26 27.25
C GLN A 376 -1.02 -4.80 28.47
N ASN A 377 0.14 -4.20 28.74
CA ASN A 377 0.92 -4.33 29.98
C ASN A 377 1.23 -5.79 30.36
N CYS A 378 2.10 -6.43 29.57
CA CYS A 378 2.51 -7.82 29.71
C CYS A 378 1.38 -8.87 29.54
N ALA A 379 0.23 -8.50 28.99
CA ALA A 379 -0.80 -9.45 28.59
C ALA A 379 -0.38 -10.24 27.35
N ARG A 380 -0.54 -11.57 27.41
CA ARG A 380 -0.50 -12.46 26.24
C ARG A 380 -1.93 -12.89 25.89
N ALA A 381 -2.29 -12.84 24.61
CA ALA A 381 -3.56 -13.32 24.08
C ALA A 381 -3.32 -14.30 22.92
N SER A 382 -4.03 -15.42 22.90
CA SER A 382 -3.89 -16.46 21.87
C SER A 382 -5.20 -16.69 21.15
N ILE A 383 -5.12 -16.83 19.83
CA ILE A 383 -6.21 -17.19 18.91
C ILE A 383 -5.87 -18.57 18.35
N PRO A 384 -6.29 -19.67 19.01
CA PRO A 384 -5.79 -21.02 18.73
C PRO A 384 -6.57 -21.78 17.65
N LEU A 385 -7.60 -21.17 17.04
CA LEU A 385 -8.41 -21.88 16.04
C LEU A 385 -7.73 -21.95 14.67
N PHE A 386 -7.78 -23.14 14.08
CA PHE A 386 -7.57 -23.39 12.66
C PHE A 386 -8.54 -22.53 11.82
N TRP A 387 -8.04 -21.84 10.79
CA TRP A 387 -8.77 -20.82 10.01
C TRP A 387 -9.41 -19.72 10.87
N SER A 388 -8.59 -19.07 11.71
CA SER A 388 -9.03 -17.98 12.58
C SER A 388 -9.06 -16.63 11.87
N ARG A 389 -10.28 -16.17 11.53
CA ARG A 389 -10.53 -14.78 11.12
C ARG A 389 -10.75 -13.87 12.34
N ALA A 390 -9.79 -12.99 12.60
CA ALA A 390 -9.86 -11.95 13.63
C ALA A 390 -10.29 -10.61 13.01
N GLN A 391 -11.60 -10.45 12.79
CA GLN A 391 -12.16 -9.24 12.16
C GLN A 391 -12.70 -8.24 13.20
N VAL A 392 -12.18 -7.02 13.14
CA VAL A 392 -12.52 -5.88 14.01
C VAL A 392 -12.86 -4.67 13.13
N ARG A 393 -13.84 -3.85 13.54
CA ARG A 393 -14.32 -2.73 12.73
C ARG A 393 -13.39 -1.50 12.77
N GLY A 394 -12.79 -1.23 13.92
CA GLY A 394 -11.89 -0.10 14.18
C GLY A 394 -10.47 -0.58 14.45
N GLN A 395 -9.91 -0.25 15.62
CA GLN A 395 -8.49 -0.50 15.92
C GLN A 395 -8.22 -1.79 16.68
N ILE A 396 -7.12 -2.47 16.32
CA ILE A 396 -6.43 -3.45 17.16
C ILE A 396 -5.15 -2.77 17.69
N SER A 397 -4.94 -2.80 19.00
CA SER A 397 -3.75 -2.17 19.60
C SER A 397 -3.08 -3.04 20.66
N LEU A 398 -1.75 -3.12 20.56
CA LEU A 398 -0.87 -3.86 21.45
C LEU A 398 0.14 -2.91 22.09
N SER A 399 0.20 -2.85 23.42
CA SER A 399 1.12 -1.94 24.12
C SER A 399 1.81 -2.56 25.33
N CYS A 400 3.07 -2.16 25.57
CA CYS A 400 3.84 -2.48 26.78
C CYS A 400 4.04 -3.99 27.00
N LYS A 401 4.84 -4.62 26.13
CA LYS A 401 5.13 -6.07 26.10
C LYS A 401 3.89 -6.95 25.95
N ALA A 402 2.90 -6.46 25.20
CA ALA A 402 1.77 -7.28 24.82
C ALA A 402 2.19 -8.30 23.75
N VAL A 403 1.61 -9.50 23.80
CA VAL A 403 1.79 -10.53 22.77
C VAL A 403 0.42 -10.97 22.26
N MET A 404 0.27 -11.08 20.94
CA MET A 404 -0.86 -11.76 20.30
C MET A 404 -0.33 -12.91 19.44
N SER A 405 -0.73 -14.14 19.75
CA SER A 405 -0.35 -15.33 18.99
C SER A 405 -1.53 -15.88 18.17
N PHE A 406 -1.25 -16.24 16.93
CA PHE A 406 -2.16 -16.95 16.02
C PHE A 406 -1.64 -18.37 15.81
N GLY A 407 -2.50 -19.36 16.06
CA GLY A 407 -2.10 -20.77 16.05
C GLY A 407 -1.49 -21.25 17.37
N LEU A 408 -0.79 -22.39 17.29
CA LEU A 408 -0.06 -23.02 18.40
C LEU A 408 1.31 -23.49 17.88
N PRO A 409 2.44 -23.25 18.59
CA PRO A 409 3.79 -23.52 18.09
C PRO A 409 4.05 -24.96 17.59
N HIS A 410 3.33 -25.94 18.13
CA HIS A 410 3.48 -27.36 17.80
C HIS A 410 2.35 -27.95 16.94
N TYR A 411 1.34 -27.15 16.59
CA TYR A 411 0.24 -27.54 15.69
C TYR A 411 0.12 -26.56 14.52
N ALA A 412 1.27 -26.24 13.91
CA ALA A 412 1.46 -25.20 12.92
C ALA A 412 0.82 -25.54 11.56
N THR A 413 -0.51 -25.47 11.51
CA THR A 413 -1.37 -25.70 10.34
C THR A 413 -2.46 -24.62 10.18
N SER A 414 -2.44 -23.61 11.05
CA SER A 414 -3.40 -22.51 11.09
C SER A 414 -2.99 -21.35 10.19
N GLU A 415 -3.68 -21.21 9.06
CA GLU A 415 -3.80 -19.93 8.36
C GLU A 415 -4.66 -18.96 9.21
N PHE A 416 -4.23 -17.70 9.36
CA PHE A 416 -5.01 -16.66 10.03
C PHE A 416 -5.32 -15.48 9.11
N GLU A 417 -6.39 -14.76 9.42
CA GLU A 417 -6.86 -13.58 8.69
C GLU A 417 -7.21 -12.47 9.69
N LEU A 418 -6.28 -11.55 9.93
CA LEU A 418 -6.50 -10.36 10.76
C LEU A 418 -7.06 -9.25 9.87
N MET A 419 -8.20 -8.66 10.25
CA MET A 419 -8.79 -7.53 9.53
C MET A 419 -9.13 -6.39 10.51
N ALA A 420 -8.62 -5.19 10.25
CA ALA A 420 -8.87 -3.98 11.05
C ALA A 420 -8.97 -2.70 10.20
N GLU A 421 -9.42 -1.60 10.81
CA GLU A 421 -9.21 -0.25 10.27
C GLU A 421 -7.78 0.22 10.59
N GLU A 422 -7.32 0.00 11.82
CA GLU A 422 -5.98 0.41 12.28
C GLU A 422 -5.30 -0.68 13.13
N LEU A 423 -3.98 -0.88 12.94
CA LEU A 423 -3.13 -1.73 13.78
C LEU A 423 -2.03 -0.88 14.43
N LEU A 424 -2.07 -0.75 15.76
CA LEU A 424 -1.18 0.14 16.53
C LEU A 424 -0.38 -0.63 17.57
N MET A 425 0.93 -0.81 17.34
CA MET A 425 1.83 -1.61 18.18
C MET A 425 2.94 -0.74 18.81
N SER A 426 3.13 -0.85 20.13
CA SER A 426 4.26 -0.26 20.85
C SER A 426 4.92 -1.25 21.81
N ASN A 427 6.21 -1.55 21.61
CA ASN A 427 6.99 -2.52 22.38
C ASN A 427 6.24 -3.85 22.56
N SER A 428 5.69 -4.40 21.46
CA SER A 428 4.77 -5.53 21.48
C SER A 428 4.93 -6.45 20.26
N VAL A 429 4.51 -7.71 20.37
CA VAL A 429 4.78 -8.76 19.37
C VAL A 429 3.48 -9.39 18.87
N VAL A 430 3.33 -9.51 17.55
CA VAL A 430 2.39 -10.45 16.93
C VAL A 430 3.20 -11.67 16.45
N LYS A 431 2.79 -12.88 16.88
CA LYS A 431 3.34 -14.16 16.41
C LYS A 431 2.30 -14.89 15.56
N ALA A 432 2.75 -15.60 14.53
CA ALA A 432 1.91 -16.47 13.72
C ALA A 432 2.62 -17.81 13.43
N ASP A 433 2.02 -18.89 13.93
CA ASP A 433 2.56 -20.24 13.89
C ASP A 433 1.76 -21.13 12.92
N GLY A 434 2.30 -21.37 11.72
CA GLY A 434 1.62 -22.07 10.61
C GLY A 434 2.51 -22.88 9.66
N GLY A 435 3.83 -22.94 9.86
CA GLY A 435 4.78 -23.74 9.06
C GLY A 435 5.20 -25.07 9.71
N GLY A 436 4.28 -26.04 9.87
CA GLY A 436 4.56 -27.35 10.48
C GLY A 436 4.74 -28.53 9.51
N ASP A 437 4.12 -28.47 8.34
CA ASP A 437 4.14 -29.50 7.28
C ASP A 437 4.67 -28.91 5.96
N ASP A 438 4.98 -29.76 4.97
CA ASP A 438 5.46 -29.38 3.61
C ASP A 438 4.57 -28.35 2.87
N ILE A 439 3.34 -28.09 3.35
CA ILE A 439 2.39 -27.12 2.81
C ILE A 439 2.48 -25.83 3.65
N VAL A 440 3.28 -24.87 3.18
CA VAL A 440 3.41 -23.56 3.86
C VAL A 440 2.09 -22.79 3.80
N ALA A 441 1.40 -22.73 4.94
CA ALA A 441 0.21 -21.92 5.17
C ALA A 441 0.42 -20.46 4.73
N THR A 442 -0.61 -19.81 4.19
CA THR A 442 -0.56 -18.39 3.87
C THR A 442 -1.48 -17.61 4.79
N SER A 443 -0.90 -16.70 5.56
CA SER A 443 -1.63 -15.85 6.51
C SER A 443 -1.74 -14.42 5.99
N SER A 444 -2.81 -13.74 6.38
CA SER A 444 -3.15 -12.40 5.88
C SER A 444 -3.41 -11.40 7.02
N LEU A 445 -2.89 -10.19 6.83
CA LEU A 445 -3.05 -9.05 7.73
C LEU A 445 -3.55 -7.85 6.92
N GLU A 446 -4.86 -7.57 6.97
CA GLU A 446 -5.47 -6.39 6.37
C GLU A 446 -5.70 -5.29 7.41
N ALA A 447 -5.14 -4.10 7.17
CA ALA A 447 -5.40 -2.89 7.94
C ALA A 447 -5.73 -1.74 6.99
N SER A 448 -7.02 -1.44 6.83
CA SER A 448 -7.48 -0.58 5.72
C SER A 448 -6.93 0.85 5.76
N ASN A 449 -6.78 1.48 6.94
CA ASN A 449 -6.27 2.85 7.08
C ASN A 449 -4.77 2.89 7.45
N LEU A 450 -4.35 2.19 8.52
CA LEU A 450 -3.06 2.46 9.16
C LEU A 450 -2.43 1.27 9.88
N ILE A 451 -1.15 1.00 9.64
CA ILE A 451 -0.28 0.14 10.46
C ILE A 451 0.86 0.98 11.02
N VAL A 452 1.04 0.98 12.34
CA VAL A 452 2.18 1.63 13.02
C VAL A 452 2.84 0.70 14.02
N LEU A 453 4.13 0.46 13.85
CA LEU A 453 4.99 -0.21 14.82
C LEU A 453 5.96 0.79 15.46
N LYS A 454 6.09 0.71 16.79
CA LYS A 454 6.92 1.58 17.63
C LYS A 454 7.66 0.80 18.71
N GLU A 455 8.74 1.40 19.22
CA GLU A 455 9.44 0.98 20.45
C GLU A 455 9.88 -0.51 20.42
N SER A 456 10.46 -0.97 19.31
CA SER A 456 10.82 -2.38 19.08
C SER A 456 9.62 -3.34 19.03
N SER A 457 8.60 -3.00 18.25
CA SER A 457 7.49 -3.92 17.97
C SER A 457 7.80 -4.86 16.81
N ALA A 458 7.34 -6.11 16.87
CA ALA A 458 7.61 -7.11 15.85
C ALA A 458 6.33 -7.83 15.38
N VAL A 459 6.23 -8.06 14.07
CA VAL A 459 5.31 -9.06 13.48
C VAL A 459 6.18 -10.18 12.93
N HIS A 460 5.99 -11.39 13.45
CA HIS A 460 6.79 -12.58 13.15
C HIS A 460 5.88 -13.71 12.67
N SER A 461 6.16 -14.28 11.50
CA SER A 461 5.51 -15.49 11.01
C SER A 461 6.54 -16.54 10.58
N ASN A 462 6.35 -17.79 11.03
CA ASN A 462 7.13 -18.92 10.52
C ASN A 462 6.59 -19.45 9.17
N ALA A 463 5.51 -18.85 8.66
CA ALA A 463 4.85 -19.22 7.41
C ALA A 463 4.93 -18.07 6.37
N ASN A 464 4.08 -18.12 5.33
CA ASN A 464 3.94 -17.01 4.39
C ASN A 464 3.03 -15.92 4.98
N LEU A 465 3.37 -14.64 4.79
CA LEU A 465 2.61 -13.49 5.27
C LEU A 465 2.30 -12.49 4.16
N GLU A 466 1.01 -12.29 3.89
CA GLU A 466 0.49 -11.14 3.15
C GLU A 466 0.12 -10.02 4.13
N VAL A 467 0.53 -8.78 3.81
CA VAL A 467 0.16 -7.57 4.54
C VAL A 467 -0.48 -6.59 3.54
N HIS A 468 -1.73 -6.24 3.78
CA HIS A 468 -2.54 -5.37 2.93
C HIS A 468 -3.02 -4.15 3.71
N GLY A 469 -3.14 -3.01 3.03
CA GLY A 469 -3.79 -1.82 3.58
C GLY A 469 -3.93 -0.75 2.51
N GLN A 470 -4.87 0.17 2.64
CA GLN A 470 -5.15 1.19 1.60
C GLN A 470 -4.48 2.53 1.92
N GLY A 471 -4.21 2.80 3.20
CA GLY A 471 -3.44 3.96 3.66
C GLY A 471 -1.95 3.65 3.86
N PHE A 472 -1.48 3.64 5.10
CA PHE A 472 -0.06 3.73 5.42
C PHE A 472 0.49 2.58 6.27
N LEU A 473 1.71 2.14 5.96
CA LEU A 473 2.55 1.28 6.81
C LEU A 473 3.76 2.09 7.30
N ASN A 474 3.93 2.21 8.61
CA ASN A 474 5.03 2.94 9.23
C ASN A 474 5.73 2.13 10.33
N LEU A 475 6.99 1.76 10.09
CA LEU A 475 7.90 1.20 11.08
C LEU A 475 8.75 2.35 11.65
N SER A 476 8.48 2.77 12.89
CA SER A 476 9.02 4.03 13.44
C SER A 476 9.93 3.85 14.67
N GLY A 477 11.16 4.35 14.56
CA GLY A 477 12.27 4.08 15.47
C GLY A 477 13.04 2.78 15.20
N PRO A 478 14.09 2.49 16.00
CA PRO A 478 14.89 1.27 15.86
C PRO A 478 14.21 0.05 16.46
N GLY A 479 14.58 -1.14 15.96
CA GLY A 479 14.18 -2.43 16.51
C GLY A 479 12.80 -2.93 16.08
N ASN A 480 12.04 -2.17 15.28
CA ASN A 480 10.78 -2.68 14.74
C ASN A 480 11.03 -3.62 13.57
N MET A 481 10.24 -4.69 13.46
CA MET A 481 10.42 -5.70 12.42
C MET A 481 9.08 -6.22 11.88
N ILE A 482 9.04 -6.49 10.58
CA ILE A 482 8.09 -7.45 9.99
C ILE A 482 8.93 -8.51 9.28
N GLU A 483 8.78 -9.76 9.72
CA GLU A 483 9.48 -10.91 9.16
C GLU A 483 8.56 -12.10 8.94
N ALA A 484 8.75 -12.77 7.80
CA ALA A 484 8.04 -13.98 7.40
C ALA A 484 8.92 -14.83 6.49
N GLN A 485 8.57 -16.10 6.27
CA GLN A 485 9.34 -16.95 5.34
C GLN A 485 9.22 -16.46 3.88
N ARG A 486 8.08 -15.86 3.56
CA ARG A 486 7.90 -14.96 2.41
C ARG A 486 6.97 -13.82 2.82
N LEU A 487 7.31 -12.59 2.45
CA LEU A 487 6.59 -11.37 2.83
C LEU A 487 6.04 -10.63 1.59
N ILE A 488 4.73 -10.39 1.54
CA ILE A 488 4.11 -9.53 0.53
C ILE A 488 3.52 -8.30 1.22
N LEU A 489 3.87 -7.10 0.73
CA LEU A 489 3.25 -5.84 1.12
C LEU A 489 2.48 -5.28 -0.08
N SER A 490 1.17 -5.05 0.03
CA SER A 490 0.41 -4.54 -1.12
C SER A 490 -0.72 -3.56 -0.81
N LEU A 491 -1.13 -2.82 -1.84
CA LEU A 491 -2.21 -1.82 -1.87
C LEU A 491 -1.95 -0.52 -1.09
N PHE A 492 -0.88 -0.43 -0.29
CA PHE A 492 -0.56 0.75 0.51
C PHE A 492 -0.36 2.01 -0.34
N PHE A 493 -0.90 3.14 0.09
CA PHE A 493 -0.53 4.44 -0.45
C PHE A 493 0.95 4.76 -0.16
N GLY A 494 1.41 4.52 1.08
CA GLY A 494 2.78 4.81 1.49
C GLY A 494 3.38 3.79 2.46
N ILE A 495 4.61 3.35 2.20
CA ILE A 495 5.39 2.47 3.08
C ILE A 495 6.63 3.22 3.57
N TYR A 496 6.75 3.38 4.89
CA TYR A 496 7.85 4.07 5.57
C TYR A 496 8.61 3.10 6.48
N VAL A 497 9.91 2.91 6.22
CA VAL A 497 10.82 2.08 7.04
C VAL A 497 11.85 3.00 7.68
N GLU A 498 11.67 3.42 8.92
CA GLU A 498 12.61 4.35 9.58
C GLU A 498 13.98 3.71 9.91
N PRO A 499 15.04 4.50 10.14
CA PRO A 499 16.37 3.98 10.46
C PRO A 499 16.37 3.05 11.68
N GLY A 500 16.88 1.83 11.47
CA GLY A 500 16.91 0.76 12.47
C GLY A 500 15.65 -0.11 12.52
N SER A 501 14.62 0.15 11.70
CA SER A 501 13.54 -0.81 11.41
C SER A 501 13.91 -1.77 10.28
N VAL A 502 13.27 -2.94 10.23
CA VAL A 502 13.59 -4.04 9.30
C VAL A 502 12.34 -4.63 8.64
N LEU A 503 12.39 -4.82 7.32
CA LEU A 503 11.52 -5.72 6.56
C LEU A 503 12.33 -6.93 6.09
N ARG A 504 11.87 -8.16 6.36
CA ARG A 504 12.63 -9.39 6.10
C ARG A 504 11.78 -10.51 5.49
N GLY A 505 12.34 -11.20 4.50
CA GLY A 505 11.96 -12.58 4.16
C GLY A 505 13.02 -13.23 3.25
N PRO A 506 13.60 -14.40 3.58
CA PRO A 506 13.16 -15.38 4.59
C PRO A 506 13.58 -15.07 6.05
N LEU A 507 13.13 -15.90 6.98
CA LEU A 507 13.39 -15.82 8.43
C LEU A 507 14.86 -16.10 8.79
N GLU A 508 15.38 -15.55 9.90
CA GLU A 508 16.81 -15.71 10.28
C GLU A 508 17.18 -17.06 10.91
N ASP A 509 16.25 -17.70 11.63
CA ASP A 509 16.45 -18.98 12.31
C ASP A 509 15.63 -20.13 11.67
N ALA A 510 15.31 -20.02 10.37
CA ALA A 510 14.77 -21.15 9.61
C ALA A 510 15.87 -22.22 9.42
N ASP A 511 15.63 -23.45 9.89
CA ASP A 511 16.59 -24.56 9.78
C ASP A 511 17.06 -24.75 8.33
N ASP A 512 18.39 -24.86 8.12
CA ASP A 512 19.12 -24.91 6.82
C ASP A 512 18.67 -26.05 5.86
N HIS A 513 17.71 -26.88 6.25
CA HIS A 513 17.11 -27.97 5.48
C HIS A 513 15.57 -27.95 5.41
N SER A 514 14.91 -27.03 6.13
CA SER A 514 13.45 -27.07 6.35
C SER A 514 12.65 -26.45 5.19
N MET A 515 12.82 -25.15 4.94
CA MET A 515 11.91 -24.38 4.09
C MET A 515 12.56 -23.25 3.29
N THR A 516 13.89 -23.27 3.09
CA THR A 516 14.50 -22.51 1.98
C THR A 516 13.72 -22.84 0.72
N PRO A 517 13.11 -21.86 0.00
CA PRO A 517 12.40 -22.17 -1.23
C PRO A 517 13.31 -22.94 -2.18
N ARG A 518 12.73 -23.73 -3.09
CA ARG A 518 13.47 -24.20 -4.28
C ARG A 518 13.71 -23.01 -5.21
N LEU A 519 14.63 -22.16 -4.76
CA LEU A 519 15.24 -21.07 -5.49
C LEU A 519 15.74 -21.60 -6.83
N TYR A 520 15.67 -20.77 -7.86
CA TYR A 520 15.99 -21.12 -9.24
C TYR A 520 17.53 -21.17 -9.45
N CYS A 521 18.19 -22.05 -8.69
CA CYS A 521 19.64 -22.19 -8.59
C CYS A 521 20.22 -23.14 -9.64
N GLU A 522 19.46 -24.19 -9.99
CA GLU A 522 19.83 -25.19 -11.01
C GLU A 522 19.08 -24.98 -12.33
N ASP A 523 18.08 -24.09 -12.35
CA ASP A 523 17.38 -23.68 -13.56
C ASP A 523 18.18 -22.59 -14.31
N ARG A 524 18.07 -22.58 -15.64
CA ARG A 524 18.69 -21.60 -16.53
C ARG A 524 17.70 -20.60 -17.11
N ASP A 525 16.41 -20.95 -17.09
CA ASP A 525 15.39 -20.09 -17.67
C ASP A 525 14.87 -19.12 -16.61
N CYS A 526 14.75 -17.85 -17.00
CA CYS A 526 14.32 -16.77 -16.13
C CYS A 526 12.91 -17.00 -15.58
N PRO A 527 12.66 -16.85 -14.25
CA PRO A 527 11.31 -16.84 -13.70
C PRO A 527 10.49 -15.73 -14.36
N ARG A 528 9.51 -16.13 -15.19
CA ARG A 528 8.78 -15.22 -16.08
C ARG A 528 8.08 -14.09 -15.32
N GLU A 529 7.70 -14.36 -14.08
CA GLU A 529 7.03 -13.47 -13.14
C GLU A 529 7.89 -12.26 -12.74
N LEU A 530 9.23 -12.32 -12.87
CA LEU A 530 10.11 -11.18 -12.62
C LEU A 530 10.06 -10.15 -13.76
N ILE A 531 9.79 -10.59 -14.99
CA ILE A 531 9.73 -9.74 -16.20
C ILE A 531 8.28 -9.34 -16.51
N HIS A 532 7.38 -10.33 -16.47
CA HIS A 532 5.94 -10.27 -16.76
C HIS A 532 5.12 -10.80 -15.56
N PRO A 533 5.06 -10.06 -14.44
CA PRO A 533 4.28 -10.47 -13.27
C PRO A 533 2.77 -10.46 -13.53
N PRO A 534 2.01 -11.48 -13.06
CA PRO A 534 0.56 -11.61 -13.29
C PRO A 534 -0.22 -10.43 -12.70
N GLU A 535 -1.28 -9.92 -13.34
CA GLU A 535 -1.91 -8.63 -12.99
C GLU A 535 -2.29 -8.44 -11.50
N ASP A 536 -2.65 -9.52 -10.80
CA ASP A 536 -2.96 -9.53 -9.37
C ASP A 536 -1.72 -9.45 -8.47
N CYS A 537 -1.90 -8.95 -7.24
CA CYS A 537 -0.83 -8.81 -6.23
C CYS A 537 -0.86 -9.94 -5.18
N ASN A 538 -1.61 -11.00 -5.45
CA ASN A 538 -1.92 -12.04 -4.48
C ASN A 538 -0.84 -13.13 -4.47
N MET A 539 -0.64 -13.75 -3.31
CA MET A 539 0.28 -14.85 -3.15
C MET A 539 -0.19 -16.11 -3.89
N ASN A 540 0.73 -16.69 -4.65
CA ASN A 540 0.65 -18.08 -5.07
C ASN A 540 1.96 -18.73 -4.59
N SER A 541 1.87 -19.92 -3.96
CA SER A 541 3.03 -20.61 -3.37
C SER A 541 4.10 -20.98 -4.40
N SER A 542 3.74 -21.01 -5.70
CA SER A 542 4.67 -21.18 -6.83
C SER A 542 5.55 -19.95 -7.15
N LEU A 543 5.28 -18.76 -6.59
CA LEU A 543 6.00 -17.54 -6.96
C LEU A 543 7.45 -17.52 -6.42
N ALA A 544 8.37 -17.01 -7.24
CA ALA A 544 9.81 -17.07 -7.02
C ALA A 544 10.38 -16.11 -5.96
N PHE A 545 9.58 -15.15 -5.47
CA PHE A 545 10.06 -14.08 -4.60
C PHE A 545 9.97 -14.40 -3.10
N THR A 546 10.86 -13.81 -2.30
CA THR A 546 10.82 -13.89 -0.83
C THR A 546 10.34 -12.58 -0.18
N LEU A 547 10.50 -11.44 -0.87
CA LEU A 547 9.91 -10.17 -0.48
C LEU A 547 9.33 -9.45 -1.71
N GLN A 548 8.03 -9.15 -1.72
CA GLN A 548 7.40 -8.35 -2.78
C GLN A 548 6.68 -7.12 -2.22
N VAL A 549 6.79 -6.00 -2.93
CA VAL A 549 5.99 -4.79 -2.73
C VAL A 549 5.15 -4.57 -3.98
N CYS A 550 3.82 -4.49 -3.86
CA CYS A 550 2.90 -4.50 -5.02
C CYS A 550 1.79 -3.44 -4.94
N ARG A 551 1.63 -2.61 -5.98
CA ARG A 551 0.66 -1.50 -6.06
C ARG A 551 0.83 -0.49 -4.90
N VAL A 552 1.87 0.34 -4.97
CA VAL A 552 2.21 1.35 -3.94
C VAL A 552 2.64 2.68 -4.57
N GLU A 553 2.10 3.82 -4.12
CA GLU A 553 2.49 5.12 -4.68
C GLU A 553 3.92 5.51 -4.24
N GLU A 554 4.25 5.40 -2.96
CA GLU A 554 5.59 5.73 -2.45
C GLU A 554 6.13 4.70 -1.44
N ILE A 555 7.38 4.29 -1.60
CA ILE A 555 8.15 3.57 -0.57
C ILE A 555 9.43 4.32 -0.21
N VAL A 556 9.61 4.56 1.10
CA VAL A 556 10.77 5.27 1.66
C VAL A 556 11.52 4.37 2.63
N VAL A 557 12.72 3.95 2.21
CA VAL A 557 13.60 3.05 2.97
C VAL A 557 14.69 3.88 3.66
N GLY A 558 14.57 4.04 4.98
CA GLY A 558 15.62 4.55 5.88
C GLY A 558 16.26 3.47 6.77
N GLY A 559 15.58 2.33 6.96
CA GLY A 559 16.09 1.13 7.62
C GLY A 559 16.56 0.06 6.63
N LEU A 560 16.39 -1.22 6.99
CA LEU A 560 16.80 -2.38 6.18
C LEU A 560 15.58 -3.05 5.52
N VAL A 561 15.68 -3.36 4.24
CA VAL A 561 14.81 -4.30 3.53
C VAL A 561 15.69 -5.45 3.05
N THR A 562 15.38 -6.70 3.41
CA THR A 562 16.27 -7.83 3.12
C THR A 562 15.53 -9.08 2.62
N GLY A 563 16.07 -9.75 1.61
CA GLY A 563 15.55 -11.02 1.10
C GLY A 563 16.31 -11.60 -0.10
N SER A 564 16.17 -12.91 -0.33
CA SER A 564 16.78 -13.64 -1.46
C SER A 564 16.33 -13.12 -2.82
N VAL A 565 15.06 -12.76 -2.94
CA VAL A 565 14.47 -12.22 -4.17
C VAL A 565 13.50 -11.11 -3.77
N VAL A 566 13.95 -9.87 -3.98
CA VAL A 566 13.22 -8.64 -3.65
C VAL A 566 12.61 -8.07 -4.93
N HIS A 567 11.28 -7.96 -5.01
CA HIS A 567 10.58 -7.40 -6.18
C HIS A 567 9.69 -6.22 -5.81
N PHE A 568 10.00 -5.02 -6.31
CA PHE A 568 9.12 -3.85 -6.20
C PHE A 568 8.35 -3.66 -7.51
N ARG A 569 7.02 -3.87 -7.48
CA ARG A 569 6.16 -3.96 -8.67
C ARG A 569 4.95 -3.03 -8.56
N LEU A 570 4.56 -2.37 -9.65
CA LEU A 570 3.48 -1.36 -9.63
C LEU A 570 3.73 -0.31 -8.52
N VAL A 571 5.00 -0.05 -8.24
CA VAL A 571 5.46 1.02 -7.36
C VAL A 571 5.70 2.25 -8.23
N ARG A 572 5.29 3.43 -7.78
CA ARG A 572 5.47 4.66 -8.58
C ARG A 572 6.79 5.34 -8.25
N ASN A 573 7.05 5.63 -6.97
CA ASN A 573 8.29 6.24 -6.48
C ASN A 573 9.00 5.35 -5.45
N THR A 574 10.33 5.28 -5.51
CA THR A 574 11.16 4.59 -4.51
C THR A 574 12.29 5.49 -4.04
N VAL A 575 12.37 5.73 -2.73
CA VAL A 575 13.41 6.57 -2.11
C VAL A 575 14.18 5.75 -1.07
N VAL A 576 15.48 5.57 -1.28
CA VAL A 576 16.39 4.94 -0.31
C VAL A 576 17.24 6.04 0.33
N ASN A 577 16.91 6.42 1.57
CA ASN A 577 17.62 7.44 2.33
C ASN A 577 19.07 7.02 2.66
N SER A 578 19.91 7.94 3.13
CA SER A 578 21.35 7.70 3.34
C SER A 578 21.71 6.59 4.35
N SER A 579 20.79 6.25 5.27
CA SER A 579 20.91 5.10 6.16
C SER A 579 20.21 3.83 5.64
N GLY A 580 19.43 3.96 4.56
CA GLY A 580 18.60 2.91 3.99
C GLY A 580 19.43 1.89 3.23
N VAL A 581 19.08 0.62 3.41
CA VAL A 581 19.70 -0.51 2.71
C VAL A 581 18.61 -1.42 2.16
N ILE A 582 18.67 -1.72 0.86
CA ILE A 582 17.96 -2.86 0.26
C ILE A 582 19.02 -3.92 -0.03
N SER A 583 18.87 -5.10 0.58
CA SER A 583 19.88 -6.16 0.57
C SER A 583 19.33 -7.49 0.08
N ALA A 584 20.05 -8.11 -0.83
CA ALA A 584 19.97 -9.54 -1.16
C ALA A 584 21.35 -10.22 -0.95
N SER A 585 22.32 -9.54 -0.33
CA SER A 585 23.68 -10.06 -0.15
C SER A 585 23.69 -11.33 0.70
N GLY A 586 24.41 -12.36 0.25
CA GLY A 586 24.49 -13.68 0.91
C GLY A 586 23.20 -14.50 0.93
N LEU A 587 22.11 -14.05 0.29
CA LEU A 587 20.80 -14.72 0.28
C LEU A 587 20.48 -15.44 -1.04
N GLY A 588 21.49 -15.64 -1.90
CA GLY A 588 21.42 -16.41 -3.14
C GLY A 588 21.61 -17.92 -2.93
N CYS A 589 22.24 -18.58 -3.90
CA CYS A 589 22.40 -20.04 -3.88
C CYS A 589 23.69 -20.45 -3.16
N THR A 590 23.64 -21.50 -2.34
CA THR A 590 24.82 -22.21 -1.79
C THR A 590 25.54 -23.06 -2.85
N GLY A 591 24.78 -23.58 -3.83
CA GLY A 591 25.26 -24.29 -5.02
C GLY A 591 24.90 -23.56 -6.32
N GLY A 592 24.27 -24.28 -7.26
CA GLY A 592 23.75 -23.73 -8.51
C GLY A 592 24.70 -23.78 -9.72
N LEU A 593 24.23 -23.23 -10.84
CA LEU A 593 24.82 -23.30 -12.19
C LEU A 593 26.32 -22.98 -12.27
N GLY A 594 26.79 -22.00 -11.49
CA GLY A 594 28.17 -21.53 -11.46
C GLY A 594 28.85 -21.82 -10.13
N ARG A 595 28.46 -22.87 -9.42
CA ARG A 595 29.09 -23.26 -8.15
C ARG A 595 30.60 -23.48 -8.28
N GLY A 596 31.33 -23.13 -7.22
CA GLY A 596 32.75 -23.48 -7.08
C GLY A 596 32.96 -24.99 -7.07
N ASN A 597 34.07 -25.49 -7.63
CA ASN A 597 34.49 -26.86 -7.38
C ASN A 597 35.06 -26.97 -5.95
N VAL A 598 34.97 -28.16 -5.35
CA VAL A 598 35.53 -28.46 -4.02
C VAL A 598 36.24 -29.81 -4.07
N PHE A 599 37.38 -29.93 -3.38
CA PHE A 599 38.06 -31.22 -3.14
C PHE A 599 37.70 -31.80 -1.77
N ASP A 600 37.84 -33.12 -1.61
CA ASP A 600 37.61 -33.89 -0.37
C ASP A 600 38.37 -33.37 0.88
N ASN A 601 39.37 -32.49 0.69
CA ASN A 601 40.15 -31.87 1.75
C ASN A 601 39.57 -30.52 2.24
N GLY A 602 38.44 -30.07 1.69
CA GLY A 602 37.79 -28.79 2.02
C GLY A 602 38.26 -27.58 1.20
N LEU A 603 39.16 -27.75 0.22
CA LEU A 603 39.58 -26.64 -0.65
C LEU A 603 38.48 -26.28 -1.66
N GLY A 604 37.90 -25.08 -1.53
CA GLY A 604 36.92 -24.54 -2.47
C GLY A 604 37.49 -23.51 -3.46
N GLY A 605 37.05 -23.58 -4.71
CA GLY A 605 37.06 -22.43 -5.62
C GLY A 605 35.91 -21.46 -5.27
N GLY A 606 36.02 -20.20 -5.72
CA GLY A 606 34.90 -19.26 -5.57
C GLY A 606 33.73 -19.61 -6.50
N GLY A 607 32.51 -19.20 -6.14
CA GLY A 607 31.37 -19.23 -7.05
C GLY A 607 31.56 -18.27 -8.23
N GLY A 608 30.95 -18.56 -9.37
CA GLY A 608 30.86 -17.69 -10.54
C GLY A 608 29.41 -17.33 -10.85
N HIS A 609 29.18 -16.07 -11.22
CA HIS A 609 27.95 -15.50 -11.78
C HIS A 609 28.33 -14.07 -12.18
N GLY A 610 27.88 -13.57 -13.34
CA GLY A 610 28.44 -12.33 -13.93
C GLY A 610 29.87 -12.53 -14.42
N GLY A 611 30.83 -12.50 -13.50
CA GLY A 611 32.23 -12.88 -13.66
C GLY A 611 32.52 -14.32 -13.22
N LYS A 612 33.73 -14.80 -13.51
CA LYS A 612 34.17 -16.16 -13.16
C LYS A 612 34.64 -16.24 -11.70
N GLY A 613 34.37 -17.34 -11.03
CA GLY A 613 34.92 -17.64 -9.71
C GLY A 613 36.43 -17.85 -9.72
N GLY A 614 37.11 -17.29 -8.72
CA GLY A 614 38.54 -17.40 -8.50
C GLY A 614 38.98 -18.83 -8.11
N LYS A 615 40.21 -19.18 -8.45
CA LYS A 615 40.77 -20.51 -8.15
C LYS A 615 41.17 -20.65 -6.69
N GLY A 616 40.81 -21.76 -6.05
CA GLY A 616 41.42 -22.17 -4.78
C GLY A 616 42.82 -22.73 -5.00
N TYR A 617 43.74 -22.50 -4.06
CA TYR A 617 45.07 -23.11 -4.06
C TYR A 617 45.56 -23.47 -2.66
N TYR A 618 45.97 -24.73 -2.49
CA TYR A 618 46.62 -25.20 -1.26
C TYR A 618 47.73 -26.21 -1.60
N ASN A 619 48.94 -25.96 -1.09
CA ASN A 619 50.07 -26.89 -1.09
C ASN A 619 50.36 -27.59 -2.46
N GLY A 620 50.33 -26.83 -3.55
CA GLY A 620 50.58 -27.34 -4.91
C GLY A 620 49.35 -27.85 -5.66
N SER A 621 48.20 -27.98 -5.00
CA SER A 621 46.92 -28.32 -5.63
C SER A 621 46.11 -27.06 -5.96
N PHE A 622 45.48 -27.04 -7.14
CA PHE A 622 44.58 -25.99 -7.60
C PHE A 622 43.16 -26.54 -7.74
N VAL A 623 42.16 -25.71 -7.43
CA VAL A 623 40.73 -25.98 -7.66
C VAL A 623 40.17 -24.85 -8.52
N ASP A 624 39.52 -25.18 -9.63
CA ASP A 624 38.89 -24.19 -10.50
C ASP A 624 37.61 -23.63 -9.87
N GLY A 625 37.51 -22.29 -9.80
CA GLY A 625 36.27 -21.61 -9.44
C GLY A 625 35.20 -21.71 -10.53
N GLY A 626 33.97 -21.38 -10.15
CA GLY A 626 32.76 -21.55 -10.95
C GLY A 626 32.75 -20.72 -12.23
N VAL A 627 31.94 -21.14 -13.20
CA VAL A 627 31.79 -20.44 -14.49
C VAL A 627 30.88 -19.22 -14.36
N ALA A 628 31.13 -18.19 -15.17
CA ALA A 628 30.18 -17.10 -15.37
C ALA A 628 28.95 -17.59 -16.16
N TYR A 629 27.76 -17.12 -15.80
CA TYR A 629 26.50 -17.44 -16.47
C TYR A 629 25.49 -16.29 -16.39
N GLY A 630 24.32 -16.48 -17.00
CA GLY A 630 23.23 -15.50 -17.10
C GLY A 630 23.41 -14.47 -18.21
N ASP A 631 22.33 -13.76 -18.57
CA ASP A 631 22.37 -12.69 -19.58
C ASP A 631 22.91 -11.37 -18.98
N ALA A 632 23.66 -10.59 -19.78
CA ALA A 632 24.11 -9.27 -19.39
C ALA A 632 23.08 -8.17 -19.70
N GLU A 633 22.18 -8.36 -20.68
CA GLU A 633 21.18 -7.36 -21.09
C GLU A 633 19.78 -7.61 -20.50
N LEU A 634 19.57 -8.74 -19.83
CA LEU A 634 18.36 -9.00 -19.04
C LEU A 634 18.64 -9.99 -17.87
N PRO A 635 19.54 -9.66 -16.94
CA PRO A 635 19.91 -10.53 -15.83
C PRO A 635 18.73 -10.73 -14.87
N CYS A 636 18.49 -11.97 -14.46
CA CYS A 636 17.45 -12.34 -13.49
C CYS A 636 17.80 -13.62 -12.70
N GLU A 637 19.06 -14.04 -12.75
CA GLU A 637 19.59 -15.23 -12.10
C GLU A 637 20.14 -14.90 -10.70
N LEU A 638 20.14 -15.89 -9.80
CA LEU A 638 20.78 -15.81 -8.49
C LEU A 638 22.30 -15.96 -8.63
N GLY A 639 23.07 -15.43 -7.67
CA GLY A 639 24.49 -15.74 -7.54
C GLY A 639 24.71 -17.16 -7.02
N SER A 640 25.71 -17.87 -7.57
CA SER A 640 26.11 -19.21 -7.10
C SER A 640 27.13 -19.17 -5.97
N GLY A 641 27.07 -20.17 -5.10
CA GLY A 641 27.96 -20.33 -3.95
C GLY A 641 29.26 -21.06 -4.25
N SER A 642 30.08 -21.26 -3.22
CA SER A 642 31.45 -21.77 -3.37
C SER A 642 31.57 -23.30 -3.50
N GLY A 643 30.49 -24.07 -3.53
CA GLY A 643 30.61 -25.52 -3.42
C GLY A 643 29.35 -26.35 -3.60
N ASN A 644 29.26 -27.43 -2.82
CA ASN A 644 28.19 -28.42 -2.87
C ASN A 644 27.50 -28.49 -1.51
N ASP A 645 26.16 -28.46 -1.51
CA ASP A 645 25.32 -28.19 -0.33
C ASP A 645 25.42 -29.25 0.78
N SER A 646 26.06 -30.39 0.49
CA SER A 646 26.34 -31.47 1.44
C SER A 646 27.56 -31.26 2.34
N LEU A 647 28.25 -30.11 2.23
CA LEU A 647 29.46 -29.79 3.00
C LEU A 647 29.20 -28.57 3.89
N ALA A 648 29.29 -28.76 5.21
CA ALA A 648 29.20 -27.68 6.17
C ALA A 648 30.27 -26.61 5.87
N GLY A 649 29.88 -25.33 5.90
CA GLY A 649 30.77 -24.21 5.59
C GLY A 649 30.95 -23.92 4.09
N THR A 650 29.90 -24.08 3.28
CA THR A 650 29.82 -23.41 1.97
C THR A 650 29.40 -21.95 2.15
N THR A 651 29.84 -21.05 1.25
CA THR A 651 29.32 -19.67 1.18
C THR A 651 28.26 -19.55 0.08
N ALA A 652 27.20 -18.79 0.33
CA ALA A 652 26.12 -18.50 -0.61
C ALA A 652 26.43 -17.31 -1.52
N GLY A 653 25.89 -17.31 -2.74
CA GLY A 653 25.92 -16.14 -3.62
C GLY A 653 24.98 -15.01 -3.18
N GLY A 654 24.99 -13.90 -3.90
CA GLY A 654 24.01 -12.82 -3.75
C GLY A 654 22.67 -13.17 -4.41
N GLY A 655 21.57 -12.63 -3.88
CA GLY A 655 20.22 -12.82 -4.41
C GLY A 655 19.87 -11.90 -5.59
N ILE A 656 18.58 -11.71 -5.84
CA ILE A 656 18.04 -10.86 -6.91
C ILE A 656 17.31 -9.64 -6.31
N ILE A 657 17.53 -8.46 -6.87
CA ILE A 657 16.71 -7.26 -6.65
C ILE A 657 16.12 -6.81 -7.99
N VAL A 658 14.79 -6.82 -8.12
CA VAL A 658 14.06 -6.27 -9.27
C VAL A 658 13.22 -5.07 -8.84
N ILE A 659 13.34 -3.94 -9.54
CA ILE A 659 12.50 -2.75 -9.34
C ILE A 659 11.80 -2.41 -10.65
N GLY A 660 10.47 -2.37 -10.63
CA GLY A 660 9.60 -2.26 -11.80
C GLY A 660 9.37 -3.59 -12.53
N SER A 661 8.91 -3.50 -13.78
CA SER A 661 8.68 -4.61 -14.71
C SER A 661 8.67 -4.09 -16.15
N MET A 662 8.69 -4.99 -17.15
CA MET A 662 8.62 -4.59 -18.58
C MET A 662 7.35 -3.82 -18.95
N GLU A 663 6.23 -4.14 -18.30
CA GLU A 663 4.92 -3.53 -18.55
C GLU A 663 4.70 -2.28 -17.70
N HIS A 664 5.23 -2.29 -16.46
CA HIS A 664 5.05 -1.25 -15.46
C HIS A 664 6.40 -0.89 -14.85
N ALA A 665 7.12 0.03 -15.50
CA ALA A 665 8.39 0.57 -15.04
C ALA A 665 8.18 1.70 -14.01
N LEU A 666 9.08 1.78 -13.03
CA LEU A 666 9.06 2.77 -11.96
C LEU A 666 9.17 4.21 -12.52
N SER A 667 8.51 5.20 -11.90
CA SER A 667 8.57 6.60 -12.36
C SER A 667 9.88 7.28 -11.92
N SER A 668 10.27 7.11 -10.66
CA SER A 668 11.50 7.72 -10.11
C SER A 668 12.13 6.83 -9.02
N LEU A 669 13.41 6.49 -9.21
CA LEU A 669 14.25 5.81 -8.22
C LEU A 669 15.29 6.80 -7.67
N SER A 670 15.21 7.13 -6.39
CA SER A 670 16.19 8.00 -5.71
C SER A 670 16.96 7.22 -4.65
N VAL A 671 18.26 6.99 -4.86
CA VAL A 671 19.13 6.25 -3.93
C VAL A 671 20.18 7.19 -3.34
N TYR A 672 20.18 7.33 -2.03
CA TYR A 672 21.19 8.03 -1.22
C TYR A 672 21.95 7.07 -0.29
N GLY A 673 21.32 5.95 0.09
CA GLY A 673 21.89 4.81 0.81
C GLY A 673 22.45 3.74 -0.14
N SER A 674 22.19 2.45 0.10
CA SER A 674 22.73 1.38 -0.75
C SER A 674 21.75 0.29 -1.19
N LEU A 675 21.91 -0.17 -2.44
CA LEU A 675 21.34 -1.41 -2.97
C LEU A 675 22.46 -2.45 -3.03
N ARG A 676 22.26 -3.65 -2.50
CA ARG A 676 23.32 -4.67 -2.40
C ARG A 676 22.82 -6.06 -2.76
N ALA A 677 23.55 -6.76 -3.60
CA ALA A 677 23.38 -8.19 -3.87
C ALA A 677 24.77 -8.83 -3.99
N ASP A 678 25.57 -8.73 -2.94
CA ASP A 678 26.94 -9.23 -2.86
C ASP A 678 26.98 -10.72 -2.47
N GLY A 679 28.03 -11.45 -2.84
CA GLY A 679 28.26 -12.83 -2.39
C GLY A 679 28.78 -12.90 -0.94
N GLU A 680 28.40 -13.95 -0.21
CA GLU A 680 28.85 -14.19 1.18
C GLU A 680 30.38 -14.38 1.24
N SER A 681 31.02 -13.75 2.21
CA SER A 681 32.45 -13.92 2.49
C SER A 681 32.70 -14.90 3.63
N PHE A 682 33.77 -15.69 3.51
CA PHE A 682 34.18 -16.58 4.59
C PHE A 682 34.51 -15.80 5.89
N GLY A 683 33.85 -16.20 6.98
CA GLY A 683 33.98 -15.61 8.31
C GLY A 683 33.01 -14.46 8.61
N GLU A 684 31.91 -14.31 7.86
CA GLU A 684 30.84 -13.34 8.18
C GLU A 684 29.76 -13.91 9.13
N ASP A 685 29.48 -15.22 9.11
CA ASP A 685 28.53 -15.88 10.04
C ASP A 685 29.25 -16.74 11.11
N PRO A 686 29.29 -16.30 12.38
CA PRO A 686 29.92 -17.05 13.47
C PRO A 686 29.11 -18.27 13.94
N LYS A 687 27.85 -18.48 13.53
CA LYS A 687 27.11 -19.73 13.81
C LYS A 687 27.79 -20.92 13.12
N ARG A 688 28.26 -20.74 11.88
CA ARG A 688 28.84 -21.79 11.02
C ARG A 688 30.31 -22.11 11.33
N ASP A 689 31.09 -21.15 11.84
CA ASP A 689 32.53 -21.32 12.17
C ASP A 689 32.80 -22.40 13.25
N ALA A 690 31.83 -22.69 14.13
CA ALA A 690 32.03 -23.58 15.29
C ALA A 690 32.30 -25.06 14.94
N ILE A 691 32.09 -25.48 13.69
CA ILE A 691 32.13 -26.88 13.24
C ILE A 691 33.43 -27.22 12.48
N MET A 692 34.10 -26.25 11.87
CA MET A 692 35.25 -26.51 10.99
C MET A 692 36.56 -26.75 11.75
N THR A 693 37.07 -27.98 11.66
CA THR A 693 38.41 -28.40 12.15
C THR A 693 39.40 -28.71 11.00
N SER A 694 39.10 -28.27 9.78
CA SER A 694 39.92 -28.48 8.59
C SER A 694 41.05 -27.45 8.45
N ASN A 695 42.21 -27.88 7.94
CA ASN A 695 43.35 -26.99 7.62
C ASN A 695 43.17 -26.19 6.32
N VAL A 696 42.01 -26.33 5.66
CA VAL A 696 41.65 -25.73 4.37
C VAL A 696 40.16 -25.38 4.42
N GLY A 697 39.72 -24.39 3.64
CA GLY A 697 38.36 -23.88 3.67
C GLY A 697 37.82 -23.44 2.29
N PRO A 698 36.55 -22.98 2.27
CA PRO A 698 35.77 -22.71 1.06
C PRO A 698 36.26 -21.49 0.27
N GLY A 699 35.76 -21.33 -0.95
CA GLY A 699 35.77 -20.05 -1.64
C GLY A 699 34.73 -19.06 -1.11
N GLY A 700 34.63 -17.90 -1.75
CA GLY A 700 33.53 -16.95 -1.54
C GLY A 700 32.40 -17.13 -2.55
N GLY A 701 31.19 -16.71 -2.19
CA GLY A 701 30.02 -16.74 -3.09
C GLY A 701 30.11 -15.69 -4.20
N ALA A 702 29.45 -15.92 -5.33
CA ALA A 702 29.38 -14.94 -6.41
C ALA A 702 28.40 -13.80 -6.09
N GLY A 703 28.63 -12.61 -6.65
CA GLY A 703 27.63 -11.53 -6.62
C GLY A 703 26.34 -11.92 -7.35
N GLY A 704 25.21 -11.41 -6.90
CA GLY A 704 23.87 -11.65 -7.44
C GLY A 704 23.49 -10.69 -8.58
N THR A 705 22.21 -10.33 -8.63
CA THR A 705 21.59 -9.58 -9.74
C THR A 705 20.81 -8.37 -9.26
N ILE A 706 20.96 -7.24 -9.96
CA ILE A 706 20.11 -6.04 -9.78
C ILE A 706 19.55 -5.61 -11.15
N LEU A 707 18.23 -5.66 -11.31
CA LEU A 707 17.50 -5.34 -12.54
C LEU A 707 16.52 -4.18 -12.31
N LEU A 708 16.69 -3.08 -13.05
CA LEU A 708 15.96 -1.83 -12.81
C LEU A 708 15.16 -1.41 -14.06
N PHE A 709 13.84 -1.55 -14.01
CA PHE A 709 12.89 -1.03 -15.01
C PHE A 709 12.41 0.37 -14.58
N VAL A 710 12.97 1.41 -15.18
CA VAL A 710 12.90 2.79 -14.68
C VAL A 710 12.68 3.82 -15.78
N HIS A 711 11.96 4.91 -15.48
CA HIS A 711 11.93 6.12 -16.30
C HIS A 711 13.03 7.12 -15.93
N SER A 712 13.31 7.29 -14.63
CA SER A 712 14.33 8.21 -14.14
C SER A 712 15.00 7.74 -12.85
N VAL A 713 16.28 8.07 -12.68
CA VAL A 713 17.12 7.61 -11.56
C VAL A 713 17.96 8.76 -11.00
N THR A 714 18.05 8.90 -9.68
CA THR A 714 18.95 9.84 -9.01
C THR A 714 19.82 9.11 -7.98
N PHE A 715 21.13 9.23 -8.12
CA PHE A 715 22.13 8.67 -7.20
C PHE A 715 22.86 9.79 -6.46
N GLY A 716 22.76 9.77 -5.13
CA GLY A 716 23.48 10.68 -4.25
C GLY A 716 24.99 10.41 -4.20
N SER A 717 25.78 11.39 -3.80
CA SER A 717 27.25 11.26 -3.70
C SER A 717 27.73 10.22 -2.67
N SER A 718 26.83 9.75 -1.79
CA SER A 718 27.06 8.69 -0.81
C SER A 718 26.52 7.32 -1.24
N SER A 719 25.79 7.24 -2.35
CA SER A 719 25.03 6.02 -2.67
C SER A 719 25.90 4.94 -3.29
N THR A 720 25.60 3.69 -2.96
CA THR A 720 26.33 2.51 -3.47
C THR A 720 25.37 1.49 -4.04
N ILE A 721 25.63 1.04 -5.26
CA ILE A 721 25.04 -0.18 -5.83
C ILE A 721 26.16 -1.22 -5.89
N SER A 722 26.01 -2.34 -5.19
CA SER A 722 27.02 -3.40 -5.15
C SER A 722 26.47 -4.78 -5.50
N THR A 723 27.21 -5.50 -6.33
CA THR A 723 27.05 -6.93 -6.64
C THR A 723 28.43 -7.59 -6.62
N MET A 724 29.20 -7.34 -5.56
CA MET A 724 30.57 -7.81 -5.42
C MET A 724 30.62 -9.33 -5.21
N GLY A 725 31.70 -9.97 -5.67
CA GLY A 725 32.02 -11.34 -5.25
C GLY A 725 32.51 -11.39 -3.80
N GLY A 726 32.11 -12.42 -3.05
CA GLY A 726 32.51 -12.66 -1.67
C GLY A 726 33.97 -13.11 -1.54
N HIS A 727 34.55 -12.94 -0.36
CA HIS A 727 35.94 -13.31 -0.07
C HIS A 727 36.10 -14.79 0.28
N GLY A 728 37.11 -15.44 -0.32
CA GLY A 728 37.46 -16.83 0.00
C GLY A 728 38.12 -17.01 1.37
N SER A 729 38.19 -18.25 1.85
CA SER A 729 38.82 -18.60 3.13
C SER A 729 40.32 -18.27 3.17
N PRO A 730 40.87 -17.75 4.29
CA PRO A 730 42.30 -17.44 4.42
C PRO A 730 43.24 -18.63 4.21
N TYR A 731 42.72 -19.86 4.26
CA TYR A 731 43.47 -21.09 4.01
C TYR A 731 43.57 -21.46 2.51
N GLY A 732 43.43 -20.49 1.60
CA GLY A 732 43.65 -20.67 0.16
C GLY A 732 42.40 -20.71 -0.70
N GLY A 733 41.23 -20.31 -0.17
CA GLY A 733 39.97 -20.27 -0.91
C GLY A 733 39.95 -19.21 -2.00
N GLY A 734 39.37 -19.56 -3.15
CA GLY A 734 39.17 -18.61 -4.25
C GLY A 734 38.07 -17.58 -3.94
N GLY A 735 38.22 -16.34 -4.41
CA GLY A 735 37.17 -15.32 -4.28
C GLY A 735 36.05 -15.52 -5.30
N GLY A 736 34.82 -15.10 -4.98
CA GLY A 736 33.68 -15.21 -5.90
C GLY A 736 33.77 -14.26 -7.09
N GLY A 737 33.09 -14.58 -8.20
CA GLY A 737 32.90 -13.67 -9.34
C GLY A 737 31.98 -12.50 -9.00
N GLY A 738 32.20 -11.34 -9.63
CA GLY A 738 31.31 -10.18 -9.51
C GLY A 738 30.01 -10.35 -10.31
N GLY A 739 28.87 -9.96 -9.75
CA GLY A 739 27.52 -10.20 -10.30
C GLY A 739 27.09 -9.28 -11.46
N ARG A 740 25.78 -9.04 -11.58
CA ARG A 740 25.18 -8.32 -12.73
C ARG A 740 24.28 -7.16 -12.30
N VAL A 741 24.38 -6.03 -13.01
CA VAL A 741 23.49 -4.87 -12.88
C VAL A 741 23.03 -4.40 -14.26
N HIS A 742 21.72 -4.30 -14.48
CA HIS A 742 21.14 -3.80 -15.75
C HIS A 742 20.12 -2.68 -15.54
N PHE A 743 20.25 -1.63 -16.34
CA PHE A 743 19.32 -0.50 -16.41
C PHE A 743 18.42 -0.59 -17.64
N HIS A 744 17.16 -0.98 -17.44
CA HIS A 744 16.15 -1.07 -18.49
C HIS A 744 15.30 0.20 -18.56
N TRP A 745 15.75 1.17 -19.36
CA TRP A 745 15.07 2.45 -19.56
C TRP A 745 13.70 2.26 -20.24
N ALA A 746 12.62 2.74 -19.62
CA ALA A 746 11.26 2.60 -20.15
C ALA A 746 11.04 3.44 -21.42
N ASN A 747 11.37 4.73 -21.32
CA ASN A 747 11.37 5.70 -22.42
C ASN A 747 12.64 6.55 -22.32
N ILE A 748 13.30 6.79 -23.46
CA ILE A 748 14.50 7.64 -23.56
C ILE A 748 14.12 8.83 -24.46
N PRO A 749 13.97 10.05 -23.92
CA PRO A 749 13.64 11.23 -24.73
C PRO A 749 14.80 11.57 -25.67
N THR A 750 14.52 12.17 -26.82
CA THR A 750 15.54 12.46 -27.86
C THR A 750 15.38 13.86 -28.45
N GLY A 751 16.45 14.37 -29.08
CA GLY A 751 16.47 15.71 -29.67
C GLY A 751 16.11 16.82 -28.69
N ASP A 752 15.28 17.78 -29.15
CA ASP A 752 14.86 18.94 -28.35
C ASP A 752 14.10 18.59 -27.06
N GLU A 753 13.56 17.36 -26.92
CA GLU A 753 12.89 16.90 -25.71
C GLU A 753 13.85 16.26 -24.69
N TYR A 754 15.09 15.91 -25.06
CA TYR A 754 16.02 15.16 -24.21
C TYR A 754 16.22 15.79 -22.83
N VAL A 755 16.03 14.99 -21.78
CA VAL A 755 16.32 15.32 -20.38
C VAL A 755 17.19 14.17 -19.86
N PRO A 756 18.27 14.43 -19.11
CA PRO A 756 19.10 13.36 -18.54
C PRO A 756 18.23 12.44 -17.66
N ILE A 757 18.11 11.18 -18.07
CA ILE A 757 17.31 10.15 -17.40
C ILE A 757 17.95 9.65 -16.10
N ALA A 758 19.25 9.87 -15.92
CA ALA A 758 19.97 9.57 -14.69
C ALA A 758 20.85 10.73 -14.21
N ILE A 759 20.97 10.88 -12.89
CA ILE A 759 21.94 11.74 -12.22
C ILE A 759 22.85 10.84 -11.38
N ALA A 760 23.98 10.42 -11.95
CA ALA A 760 24.83 9.35 -11.40
C ALA A 760 26.04 9.87 -10.60
N ASN A 761 25.85 10.33 -9.35
CA ASN A 761 26.96 10.75 -8.48
C ASN A 761 27.46 9.68 -7.49
N GLY A 762 26.84 8.49 -7.49
CA GLY A 762 27.16 7.38 -6.58
C GLY A 762 28.28 6.46 -7.08
N SER A 763 28.52 5.37 -6.32
CA SER A 763 29.42 4.28 -6.73
C SER A 763 28.63 3.05 -7.22
N LEU A 764 29.15 2.41 -8.28
CA LEU A 764 28.64 1.16 -8.84
C LEU A 764 29.78 0.13 -8.79
N GLN A 765 29.54 -1.01 -8.13
CA GLN A 765 30.58 -1.96 -7.72
C GLN A 765 30.18 -3.39 -8.11
N THR A 766 30.70 -3.86 -9.25
CA THR A 766 30.42 -5.20 -9.80
C THR A 766 31.66 -6.09 -9.82
N GLY A 767 32.64 -5.83 -8.94
CA GLY A 767 33.97 -6.43 -9.00
C GLY A 767 34.07 -7.85 -8.42
N GLY A 768 35.13 -8.56 -8.82
CA GLY A 768 35.48 -9.88 -8.30
C GLY A 768 35.92 -9.83 -6.84
N GLY A 769 35.52 -10.85 -6.07
CA GLY A 769 35.93 -11.04 -4.68
C GLY A 769 37.41 -11.42 -4.58
N LEU A 770 38.11 -10.91 -3.56
CA LEU A 770 39.49 -11.29 -3.31
C LEU A 770 39.56 -12.72 -2.75
N GLY A 771 40.32 -13.60 -3.42
CA GLY A 771 40.82 -14.84 -2.81
C GLY A 771 41.78 -14.51 -1.68
N ARG A 772 41.80 -15.35 -0.64
CA ARG A 772 42.66 -15.14 0.54
C ARG A 772 43.74 -16.23 0.63
N GLY A 773 44.81 -15.95 1.37
CA GLY A 773 45.99 -16.81 1.46
C GLY A 773 46.77 -16.85 0.14
N GLN A 774 46.60 -17.94 -0.62
CA GLN A 774 47.18 -18.11 -1.96
C GLN A 774 46.10 -18.38 -3.04
N GLY A 775 44.81 -18.33 -2.68
CA GLY A 775 43.71 -18.38 -3.63
C GLY A 775 43.66 -17.14 -4.52
N TYR A 776 43.13 -17.29 -5.73
CA TYR A 776 43.02 -16.21 -6.71
C TYR A 776 41.70 -15.44 -6.51
N ALA A 777 41.68 -14.17 -6.88
CA ALA A 777 40.44 -13.39 -6.97
C ALA A 777 39.52 -13.95 -8.08
N GLY A 778 38.23 -13.66 -7.97
CA GLY A 778 37.29 -13.82 -9.09
C GLY A 778 37.49 -12.74 -10.15
N ASP A 779 36.93 -12.97 -11.34
CA ASP A 779 36.85 -11.96 -12.39
C ASP A 779 35.68 -10.99 -12.11
N ASP A 780 35.78 -9.77 -12.64
CA ASP A 780 34.73 -8.75 -12.52
C ASP A 780 33.46 -9.12 -13.31
N GLY A 781 32.33 -8.63 -12.82
CA GLY A 781 31.00 -8.77 -13.41
C GLY A 781 30.61 -7.67 -14.39
N THR A 782 29.31 -7.55 -14.67
CA THR A 782 28.80 -6.69 -15.76
C THR A 782 27.81 -5.62 -15.27
N ALA A 783 28.07 -4.37 -15.63
CA ALA A 783 27.11 -3.28 -15.56
C ALA A 783 26.70 -2.85 -16.98
N THR A 784 25.40 -2.93 -17.29
CA THR A 784 24.84 -2.67 -18.63
C THR A 784 23.64 -1.74 -18.58
N GLY A 785 23.23 -1.23 -19.73
CA GLY A 785 22.05 -0.36 -19.86
C GLY A 785 21.50 -0.39 -21.28
N LYS A 786 20.17 -0.49 -21.38
CA LYS A 786 19.41 -0.67 -22.62
C LYS A 786 19.91 0.23 -23.75
N ALA A 787 20.13 -0.39 -24.92
CA ALA A 787 20.73 0.23 -26.11
C ALA A 787 20.23 1.65 -26.40
N CYS A 788 21.10 2.64 -26.21
CA CYS A 788 20.76 4.05 -26.38
C CYS A 788 20.42 4.40 -27.84
N PRO A 789 19.48 5.34 -28.09
CA PRO A 789 19.15 5.81 -29.42
C PRO A 789 20.31 6.60 -30.08
N GLU A 790 20.08 7.08 -31.29
CA GLU A 790 21.01 7.95 -32.01
C GLU A 790 21.35 9.21 -31.19
N GLY A 791 22.55 9.75 -31.37
CA GLY A 791 23.09 10.88 -30.60
C GLY A 791 23.55 10.58 -29.16
N LEU A 792 23.07 9.50 -28.52
CA LEU A 792 23.32 9.16 -27.10
C LEU A 792 24.19 7.90 -26.91
N TYR A 793 24.94 7.79 -25.81
CA TYR A 793 25.79 6.64 -25.46
C TYR A 793 25.92 6.39 -23.94
N GLY A 794 26.57 5.29 -23.56
CA GLY A 794 26.82 4.90 -22.16
C GLY A 794 25.62 4.23 -21.49
N ILE A 795 25.80 3.78 -20.24
CA ILE A 795 24.74 3.09 -19.46
C ILE A 795 23.52 4.00 -19.23
N PHE A 796 23.76 5.31 -19.09
CA PHE A 796 22.76 6.33 -18.76
C PHE A 796 22.26 7.14 -19.98
N CYS A 797 22.67 6.78 -21.20
CA CYS A 797 22.35 7.49 -22.44
C CYS A 797 22.67 9.00 -22.40
N GLU A 798 23.93 9.31 -22.14
CA GLU A 798 24.51 10.66 -22.18
C GLU A 798 24.75 11.14 -23.62
N GLU A 799 24.81 12.45 -23.84
CA GLU A 799 25.04 13.06 -25.16
C GLU A 799 26.46 12.76 -25.69
N CYS A 800 26.59 12.29 -26.95
CA CYS A 800 27.89 12.04 -27.57
C CYS A 800 28.84 13.27 -27.50
N PRO A 801 30.17 13.07 -27.30
CA PRO A 801 31.12 14.17 -27.07
C PRO A 801 31.16 15.23 -28.20
N ILE A 802 31.46 16.48 -27.83
CA ILE A 802 31.47 17.63 -28.75
C ILE A 802 32.37 17.36 -29.97
N GLY A 803 31.81 17.50 -31.17
CA GLY A 803 32.51 17.21 -32.42
C GLY A 803 32.47 15.73 -32.83
N THR A 804 31.55 14.94 -32.26
CA THR A 804 31.17 13.61 -32.73
C THR A 804 29.67 13.56 -33.08
N PHE A 805 29.26 12.52 -33.81
CA PHE A 805 27.86 12.22 -34.16
C PHE A 805 27.65 10.70 -34.11
N LYS A 806 26.41 10.24 -33.92
CA LYS A 806 26.05 8.82 -33.80
C LYS A 806 24.71 8.54 -34.47
N ASN A 807 24.76 7.92 -35.65
CA ASN A 807 23.62 7.59 -36.51
C ASN A 807 23.19 6.11 -36.39
N VAL A 808 23.42 5.49 -35.23
CA VAL A 808 23.05 4.09 -34.93
C VAL A 808 22.62 3.94 -33.46
N SER A 809 21.71 3.01 -33.19
CA SER A 809 21.35 2.56 -31.85
C SER A 809 22.46 1.71 -31.21
N GLY A 810 22.66 1.84 -29.90
CA GLY A 810 23.67 1.11 -29.12
C GLY A 810 24.32 2.01 -28.06
N SER A 811 24.87 1.41 -27.01
CA SER A 811 25.40 2.15 -25.84
C SER A 811 26.93 2.34 -25.86
N ASP A 812 27.66 1.72 -26.79
CA ASP A 812 29.12 1.83 -26.89
C ASP A 812 29.59 3.24 -27.27
N GLN A 813 30.54 3.80 -26.51
CA GLN A 813 31.17 5.10 -26.82
C GLN A 813 31.88 5.09 -28.19
N ALA A 814 32.33 3.92 -28.67
CA ALA A 814 32.95 3.74 -29.98
C ALA A 814 32.02 4.03 -31.16
N LEU A 815 30.70 4.19 -30.92
CA LEU A 815 29.69 4.57 -31.92
C LEU A 815 29.56 6.10 -32.10
N CYS A 816 30.17 6.91 -31.21
CA CYS A 816 30.26 8.36 -31.38
C CYS A 816 31.42 8.71 -32.35
N TYR A 817 31.13 8.73 -33.66
CA TYR A 817 32.12 8.98 -34.71
C TYR A 817 32.52 10.46 -34.81
N SER A 818 33.80 10.77 -34.99
CA SER A 818 34.27 12.16 -35.14
C SER A 818 33.75 12.85 -36.41
N CYS A 819 33.38 14.12 -36.27
CA CYS A 819 32.97 14.99 -37.37
C CYS A 819 34.20 15.49 -38.16
N PRO A 820 34.20 15.40 -39.51
CA PRO A 820 35.39 15.70 -40.32
C PRO A 820 35.73 17.20 -40.31
N SER A 821 36.96 17.54 -39.95
CA SER A 821 37.42 18.93 -39.85
C SER A 821 37.49 19.69 -41.18
N SER A 822 37.30 19.01 -42.32
CA SER A 822 37.15 19.63 -43.65
C SER A 822 35.80 20.32 -43.87
N GLU A 823 34.78 20.01 -43.07
CA GLU A 823 33.44 20.61 -43.15
C GLU A 823 33.28 21.83 -42.22
N LEU A 824 34.24 22.05 -41.30
CA LEU A 824 34.21 23.14 -40.33
C LEU A 824 34.93 24.39 -40.86
N PRO A 825 34.26 25.57 -40.96
CA PRO A 825 34.92 26.82 -41.33
C PRO A 825 36.05 27.20 -40.37
N SER A 826 37.11 27.85 -40.87
CA SER A 826 38.33 28.17 -40.10
C SER A 826 38.15 29.19 -38.95
N ARG A 827 36.93 29.73 -38.77
CA ARG A 827 36.52 30.59 -37.65
C ARG A 827 35.28 30.06 -36.93
N ALA A 828 34.99 28.76 -37.04
CA ALA A 828 33.89 28.07 -36.39
C ALA A 828 34.36 27.08 -35.31
N LEU A 829 33.45 26.73 -34.41
CA LEU A 829 33.59 25.70 -33.38
C LEU A 829 32.29 24.88 -33.33
N TYR A 830 32.40 23.56 -33.17
CA TYR A 830 31.24 22.70 -32.92
C TYR A 830 30.51 23.11 -31.63
N VAL A 831 29.20 22.92 -31.60
CA VAL A 831 28.34 23.18 -30.43
C VAL A 831 27.77 21.88 -29.87
N THR A 832 27.46 21.86 -28.58
CA THR A 832 26.53 20.89 -28.02
C THR A 832 25.13 21.14 -28.58
N VAL A 833 24.41 20.07 -28.89
CA VAL A 833 22.98 20.08 -29.22
C VAL A 833 22.29 19.09 -28.31
N ARG A 834 21.09 19.48 -27.86
CA ARG A 834 20.28 18.73 -26.91
C ARG A 834 19.89 17.37 -27.49
N GLY A 835 20.16 16.30 -26.76
CA GLY A 835 20.00 14.92 -27.24
C GLY A 835 21.15 14.41 -28.12
N GLY A 836 22.26 15.14 -28.21
CA GLY A 836 23.41 14.78 -29.02
C GLY A 836 23.24 15.09 -30.52
N VAL A 837 24.18 14.60 -31.33
CA VAL A 837 24.19 14.80 -32.79
C VAL A 837 23.97 13.46 -33.48
N THR A 838 22.87 13.33 -34.23
CA THR A 838 22.52 12.11 -34.96
C THR A 838 23.23 12.02 -36.31
N GLU A 839 23.10 13.03 -37.16
CA GLU A 839 23.57 13.05 -38.55
C GLU A 839 24.67 14.10 -38.83
N ARG A 840 25.11 14.17 -40.10
CA ARG A 840 26.03 15.19 -40.64
C ARG A 840 25.31 16.15 -41.59
N PRO A 841 25.74 17.42 -41.71
CA PRO A 841 26.92 18.04 -41.10
C PRO A 841 26.71 18.39 -39.63
N CYS A 842 27.74 18.21 -38.81
CA CYS A 842 27.64 18.43 -37.37
C CYS A 842 27.49 19.93 -37.04
N PRO A 843 26.62 20.30 -36.07
CA PRO A 843 26.28 21.68 -35.79
C PRO A 843 27.47 22.48 -35.22
N TYR A 844 27.65 23.70 -35.74
CA TYR A 844 28.72 24.61 -35.34
C TYR A 844 28.21 26.05 -35.20
N ARG A 845 29.00 26.89 -34.51
CA ARG A 845 28.83 28.35 -34.46
C ARG A 845 30.15 29.05 -34.75
N CYS A 846 30.09 30.30 -35.19
CA CYS A 846 31.27 31.13 -35.33
C CYS A 846 31.87 31.51 -33.95
N VAL A 847 33.18 31.73 -33.89
CA VAL A 847 33.91 32.07 -32.63
C VAL A 847 33.45 33.40 -32.01
N SER A 848 32.77 34.27 -32.76
CA SER A 848 32.18 35.52 -32.28
C SER A 848 31.08 36.00 -33.22
N ASP A 849 30.08 36.71 -32.68
CA ASP A 849 28.91 37.26 -33.40
C ASP A 849 29.26 38.29 -34.49
N ARG A 850 30.54 38.68 -34.60
CA ARG A 850 31.08 39.52 -35.70
C ARG A 850 31.25 38.77 -37.02
N TYR A 851 31.01 37.47 -37.02
CA TYR A 851 31.17 36.57 -38.17
C TYR A 851 29.83 35.90 -38.49
N HIS A 852 29.40 35.95 -39.75
CA HIS A 852 28.10 35.41 -40.15
C HIS A 852 28.18 33.96 -40.65
N MET A 853 27.18 33.17 -40.23
CA MET A 853 26.87 31.81 -40.71
C MET A 853 26.57 31.87 -42.23
N PRO A 854 26.98 30.89 -43.06
CA PRO A 854 27.68 29.66 -42.71
C PRO A 854 29.21 29.78 -42.65
N ASN A 855 29.83 30.65 -43.44
CA ASN A 855 31.29 30.62 -43.66
C ASN A 855 32.13 31.33 -42.56
N CYS A 856 31.48 31.94 -41.56
CA CYS A 856 32.12 32.77 -40.53
C CYS A 856 32.98 33.90 -41.11
N TYR A 857 32.46 34.56 -42.14
CA TYR A 857 33.01 35.75 -42.75
C TYR A 857 32.53 37.01 -42.02
N THR A 858 33.36 38.06 -42.03
CA THR A 858 32.93 39.41 -41.64
C THR A 858 32.01 40.01 -42.71
N THR A 859 31.19 40.98 -42.34
CA THR A 859 30.30 41.71 -43.28
C THR A 859 31.01 42.30 -44.49
N PHE A 860 32.30 42.66 -44.37
CA PHE A 860 33.10 43.13 -45.50
C PHE A 860 33.60 41.98 -46.39
N GLU A 861 34.05 40.86 -45.81
CA GLU A 861 34.41 39.67 -46.59
C GLU A 861 33.19 39.11 -47.35
N GLU A 862 32.01 39.11 -46.73
CA GLU A 862 30.75 38.69 -47.34
C GLU A 862 30.30 39.61 -48.49
N LEU A 863 30.42 40.94 -48.34
CA LEU A 863 30.24 41.88 -49.44
C LEU A 863 31.22 41.60 -50.60
N VAL A 864 32.48 41.35 -50.29
CA VAL A 864 33.51 41.07 -51.30
C VAL A 864 33.22 39.76 -52.05
N TYR A 865 32.78 38.70 -51.37
CA TYR A 865 32.48 37.41 -52.01
C TYR A 865 31.13 37.38 -52.74
N THR A 866 30.10 38.09 -52.28
CA THR A 866 28.82 38.21 -53.01
C THR A 866 28.97 38.89 -54.37
N PHE A 867 29.94 39.80 -54.53
CA PHE A 867 30.34 40.37 -55.83
C PHE A 867 31.35 39.52 -56.62
N GLY A 868 31.50 38.22 -56.32
CA GLY A 868 32.39 37.30 -57.04
C GLY A 868 33.85 37.31 -56.56
N GLY A 869 34.10 37.81 -55.35
CA GLY A 869 35.40 37.78 -54.69
C GLY A 869 36.26 39.03 -54.92
N PRO A 870 37.45 39.08 -54.28
CA PRO A 870 38.29 40.29 -54.21
C PRO A 870 38.61 40.94 -55.55
N TRP A 871 38.81 40.13 -56.59
CA TRP A 871 39.16 40.60 -57.94
C TRP A 871 37.98 41.28 -58.65
N LEU A 872 36.78 40.68 -58.61
CA LEU A 872 35.60 41.26 -59.24
C LEU A 872 35.09 42.49 -58.47
N PHE A 873 35.05 42.43 -57.13
CA PHE A 873 34.72 43.59 -56.31
C PHE A 873 35.71 44.75 -56.54
N GLY A 874 37.02 44.46 -56.62
CA GLY A 874 38.05 45.44 -56.94
C GLY A 874 37.88 46.08 -58.32
N LEU A 875 37.52 45.31 -59.35
CA LEU A 875 37.24 45.81 -60.69
C LEU A 875 35.97 46.66 -60.76
N ILE A 876 34.91 46.26 -60.04
CA ILE A 876 33.65 47.03 -59.94
C ILE A 876 33.90 48.36 -59.21
N LEU A 877 34.66 48.33 -58.10
CA LEU A 877 35.03 49.53 -57.36
C LEU A 877 35.91 50.48 -58.20
N LEU A 878 36.88 49.95 -58.95
CA LEU A 878 37.69 50.73 -59.89
C LEU A 878 36.82 51.36 -60.99
N GLY A 879 35.88 50.58 -61.55
CA GLY A 879 34.91 51.08 -62.53
C GLY A 879 34.02 52.19 -61.96
N LEU A 880 33.53 52.04 -60.74
CA LEU A 880 32.77 53.08 -60.02
C LEU A 880 33.60 54.33 -59.73
N LEU A 881 34.89 54.20 -59.40
CA LEU A 881 35.78 55.35 -59.20
C LEU A 881 36.09 56.09 -60.52
N VAL A 882 36.25 55.36 -61.63
CA VAL A 882 36.37 55.95 -62.97
C VAL A 882 35.06 56.64 -63.39
N LEU A 883 33.90 56.03 -63.10
CA LEU A 883 32.59 56.62 -63.36
C LEU A 883 32.36 57.87 -62.48
N LEU A 884 32.74 57.82 -61.20
CA LEU A 884 32.61 58.94 -60.26
C LEU A 884 33.52 60.11 -60.64
N THR A 885 34.75 59.84 -61.08
CA THR A 885 35.65 60.91 -61.58
C THR A 885 35.15 61.50 -62.90
N LEU A 886 34.56 60.70 -63.80
CA LEU A 886 33.82 61.20 -64.96
C LEU A 886 32.63 62.08 -64.54
N VAL A 887 31.75 61.61 -63.66
CA VAL A 887 30.60 62.38 -63.15
C VAL A 887 31.04 63.67 -62.46
N LEU A 888 32.11 63.66 -61.67
CA LEU A 888 32.67 64.85 -61.03
C LEU A 888 33.28 65.85 -62.04
N SER A 889 33.87 65.37 -63.14
CA SER A 889 34.33 66.24 -64.23
C SER A 889 33.18 66.90 -64.98
N VAL A 890 32.06 66.19 -65.17
CA VAL A 890 30.84 66.72 -65.78
C VAL A 890 30.14 67.70 -64.83
N ALA A 891 30.05 67.38 -63.54
CA ALA A 891 29.48 68.26 -62.52
C ALA A 891 30.27 69.57 -62.36
N ARG A 892 31.60 69.54 -62.47
CA ARG A 892 32.44 70.76 -62.48
C ARG A 892 32.15 71.71 -63.66
N MET A 893 31.48 71.27 -64.71
CA MET A 893 31.08 72.13 -65.83
C MET A 893 29.64 72.68 -65.74
N LYS A 894 28.90 72.46 -64.64
CA LYS A 894 27.46 72.84 -64.62
C LYS A 894 26.88 73.56 -63.39
N TYR A 895 27.66 73.90 -62.36
CA TYR A 895 27.18 74.80 -61.29
C TYR A 895 28.25 75.78 -60.79
N VAL A 896 28.12 77.03 -61.24
CA VAL A 896 28.65 78.26 -60.63
C VAL A 896 27.52 79.30 -60.73
N ALA A 897 27.32 80.07 -59.66
CA ALA A 897 26.13 80.89 -59.39
C ALA A 897 24.81 80.08 -59.17
N GLY A 898 23.91 80.52 -58.29
CA GLY A 898 24.04 81.64 -57.37
C GLY A 898 22.80 81.87 -56.50
N GLU A 899 22.92 81.52 -55.21
CA GLU A 899 22.43 82.21 -53.99
C GLU A 899 20.98 82.73 -53.79
N GLU A 900 20.63 82.83 -52.51
CA GLU A 900 19.51 83.55 -51.87
C GLU A 900 18.05 83.02 -52.07
N LEU A 901 17.14 82.85 -51.09
CA LEU A 901 16.83 83.31 -49.70
C LEU A 901 15.44 84.03 -49.70
N PRO A 902 14.77 84.36 -48.56
CA PRO A 902 14.80 83.77 -47.20
C PRO A 902 13.40 83.65 -46.48
N THR A 903 13.41 83.19 -45.21
CA THR A 903 12.45 83.49 -44.11
C THR A 903 11.01 82.86 -44.14
N LEU A 904 10.19 82.83 -43.05
CA LEU A 904 10.22 83.46 -41.71
C LEU A 904 9.42 82.64 -40.63
N VAL A 905 9.62 82.97 -39.33
CA VAL A 905 8.82 82.60 -38.10
C VAL A 905 9.15 81.26 -37.39
N PRO A 906 9.17 81.18 -36.01
CA PRO A 906 9.66 80.02 -35.27
C PRO A 906 8.71 79.38 -34.22
N ALA A 907 9.17 78.26 -33.63
CA ALA A 907 8.97 77.78 -32.25
C ALA A 907 7.58 77.84 -31.55
N GLN A 908 6.97 76.65 -31.31
CA GLN A 908 6.86 76.05 -29.95
C GLN A 908 6.27 74.61 -29.98
N ARG A 909 6.17 73.98 -28.80
CA ARG A 909 5.74 72.57 -28.58
C ARG A 909 4.30 72.30 -29.03
N GLY A 910 4.07 71.14 -29.65
CA GLY A 910 2.74 70.56 -29.90
C GLY A 910 2.82 69.03 -30.02
N SER A 911 1.91 68.31 -29.37
CA SER A 911 1.97 66.85 -29.15
C SER A 911 1.46 65.99 -30.34
N ARG A 912 2.12 64.83 -30.55
CA ARG A 912 1.61 63.58 -31.17
C ARG A 912 2.80 62.59 -31.32
N ILE A 913 2.78 61.33 -30.87
CA ILE A 913 1.88 60.58 -29.98
C ILE A 913 2.77 59.71 -29.08
N ASP A 914 2.54 59.70 -27.77
CA ASP A 914 2.92 58.57 -26.92
C ASP A 914 1.82 57.51 -27.00
N ASN A 915 2.15 56.32 -27.50
CA ASN A 915 1.45 55.05 -27.26
C ASN A 915 2.58 54.06 -26.90
N SER A 916 2.91 53.73 -25.65
CA SER A 916 2.11 53.45 -24.44
C SER A 916 1.48 52.04 -24.42
N PHE A 917 2.34 51.04 -24.25
CA PHE A 917 2.00 49.68 -23.80
C PHE A 917 0.91 48.94 -24.62
N PRO A 918 0.27 47.87 -24.11
CA PRO A 918 0.35 46.58 -24.76
C PRO A 918 -0.86 46.33 -25.66
N PHE A 919 -0.65 45.68 -26.81
CA PHE A 919 -1.75 44.87 -27.33
C PHE A 919 -1.81 43.61 -26.48
N LEU A 920 -2.80 43.57 -25.61
CA LEU A 920 -3.18 42.40 -24.85
C LEU A 920 -3.43 41.23 -25.83
N GLU A 921 -2.71 40.12 -25.67
CA GLU A 921 -3.38 38.83 -25.84
C GLU A 921 -4.68 38.92 -25.03
N SER A 922 -5.81 38.63 -25.67
CA SER A 922 -7.07 38.88 -24.96
C SER A 922 -7.08 38.00 -23.71
N LEU A 923 -7.51 38.53 -22.56
CA LEU A 923 -7.51 37.73 -21.33
C LEU A 923 -8.44 36.49 -21.46
N ASN A 924 -9.30 36.47 -22.48
CA ASN A 924 -10.15 35.37 -22.90
C ASN A 924 -9.38 34.23 -23.63
N GLU A 925 -8.18 34.51 -24.15
CA GLU A 925 -7.26 33.58 -24.83
C GLU A 925 -6.25 32.99 -23.82
N VAL A 926 -5.85 33.80 -22.82
CA VAL A 926 -5.02 33.40 -21.67
C VAL A 926 -5.85 32.68 -20.59
N LEU A 927 -7.17 32.89 -20.52
CA LEU A 927 -8.09 32.07 -19.72
C LEU A 927 -8.24 30.64 -20.27
N GLU A 928 -7.81 30.36 -21.50
CA GLU A 928 -7.72 28.99 -22.03
C GLU A 928 -6.35 28.35 -21.68
N THR A 929 -5.89 28.51 -20.42
CA THR A 929 -4.67 27.87 -19.91
C THR A 929 -4.90 26.48 -19.29
N ASN A 930 -6.16 26.05 -19.11
CA ASN A 930 -6.53 24.69 -18.68
C ASN A 930 -6.42 23.63 -19.82
N ARG A 931 -5.78 23.97 -20.95
CA ARG A 931 -5.71 23.17 -22.20
C ARG A 931 -5.21 21.72 -22.05
N THR A 932 -4.56 21.37 -20.95
CA THR A 932 -4.05 20.01 -20.67
C THR A 932 -5.07 19.07 -20.00
N GLU A 933 -6.09 19.60 -19.31
CA GLU A 933 -7.18 18.79 -18.75
C GLU A 933 -8.29 18.54 -19.78
N GLU A 934 -8.52 19.50 -20.68
CA GLU A 934 -9.62 19.45 -21.66
C GLU A 934 -9.48 18.30 -22.67
N SER A 935 -8.25 17.91 -23.03
CA SER A 935 -8.00 16.80 -23.98
C SER A 935 -8.47 15.45 -23.45
N ARG A 936 -8.34 15.20 -22.14
CA ARG A 936 -8.78 13.94 -21.48
C ARG A 936 -10.29 13.79 -21.43
N ASN A 937 -11.01 14.92 -21.45
CA ASN A 937 -12.46 15.01 -21.28
C ASN A 937 -13.22 15.15 -22.62
N HIS A 938 -12.52 15.25 -23.75
CA HIS A 938 -13.13 15.37 -25.08
C HIS A 938 -13.70 14.04 -25.58
N VAL A 939 -14.94 14.07 -26.09
CA VAL A 939 -15.70 12.87 -26.48
C VAL A 939 -15.96 12.80 -27.99
N HIS A 940 -16.27 13.94 -28.61
CA HIS A 940 -16.59 14.01 -30.04
C HIS A 940 -16.49 15.44 -30.57
N ARG A 941 -16.18 15.57 -31.87
CA ARG A 941 -16.21 16.81 -32.64
C ARG A 941 -17.22 16.69 -33.78
N MET A 942 -18.23 17.54 -33.79
CA MET A 942 -19.23 17.61 -34.86
C MET A 942 -18.99 18.85 -35.73
N PHE A 943 -18.83 18.67 -37.03
CA PHE A 943 -18.58 19.77 -37.96
C PHE A 943 -19.88 20.42 -38.46
N PHE A 944 -19.84 21.73 -38.70
CA PHE A 944 -20.91 22.46 -39.38
C PHE A 944 -20.82 22.24 -40.90
N MET A 945 -21.97 22.09 -41.54
CA MET A 945 -22.13 21.96 -42.99
C MET A 945 -22.32 23.34 -43.64
N GLY A 946 -21.89 23.49 -44.90
CA GLY A 946 -22.03 24.72 -45.70
C GLY A 946 -20.79 25.63 -45.65
N ALA A 947 -20.43 26.25 -46.78
CA ALA A 947 -19.16 26.97 -46.97
C ALA A 947 -19.08 28.40 -46.36
N ASN A 948 -19.88 28.67 -45.31
CA ASN A 948 -20.03 29.98 -44.66
C ASN A 948 -20.21 31.16 -45.65
N THR A 949 -21.09 31.00 -46.63
CA THR A 949 -21.43 32.04 -47.61
C THR A 949 -22.80 32.63 -47.31
N PHE A 950 -23.15 33.75 -47.96
CA PHE A 950 -24.49 34.34 -47.83
C PHE A 950 -25.61 33.46 -48.41
N SER A 951 -25.28 32.51 -49.29
CA SER A 951 -26.18 31.50 -49.86
C SER A 951 -26.19 30.19 -49.07
N GLU A 952 -25.04 29.80 -48.50
CA GLU A 952 -24.85 28.59 -47.69
C GLU A 952 -24.23 28.96 -46.34
N PRO A 953 -25.03 29.41 -45.37
CA PRO A 953 -24.58 29.60 -44.00
C PRO A 953 -24.26 28.25 -43.33
N TRP A 954 -23.43 28.29 -42.30
CA TRP A 954 -23.18 27.14 -41.44
C TRP A 954 -24.48 26.56 -40.87
N ASN A 955 -24.60 25.23 -40.84
CA ASN A 955 -25.72 24.53 -40.21
C ASN A 955 -25.31 23.17 -39.63
N LEU A 956 -26.04 22.69 -38.63
CA LEU A 956 -25.95 21.35 -38.05
C LEU A 956 -27.18 20.52 -38.44
N THR A 957 -27.02 19.20 -38.48
CA THR A 957 -28.09 18.25 -38.83
C THR A 957 -28.99 17.94 -37.63
N HIS A 958 -30.31 17.91 -37.84
CA HIS A 958 -31.36 17.57 -36.85
C HIS A 958 -31.42 16.06 -36.52
N SER A 959 -30.25 15.46 -36.31
CA SER A 959 -30.06 14.07 -35.86
C SER A 959 -28.65 13.97 -35.27
N PRO A 960 -28.48 13.61 -33.99
CA PRO A 960 -27.16 13.44 -33.40
C PRO A 960 -26.45 12.23 -34.04
N PRO A 961 -25.12 12.29 -34.31
CA PRO A 961 -24.38 11.12 -34.76
C PRO A 961 -24.39 10.01 -33.70
N LYS A 962 -24.15 8.76 -34.11
CA LYS A 962 -24.22 7.57 -33.22
C LYS A 962 -23.34 7.68 -31.98
N GLN A 963 -22.24 8.43 -32.05
CA GLN A 963 -21.29 8.67 -30.97
C GLN A 963 -21.74 9.77 -29.98
N VAL A 964 -22.83 10.49 -30.29
CA VAL A 964 -23.37 11.59 -29.47
C VAL A 964 -24.76 11.24 -28.91
N ILE A 965 -25.53 10.38 -29.60
CA ILE A 965 -26.90 10.00 -29.17
C ILE A 965 -26.97 9.37 -27.78
N GLU A 966 -25.89 8.77 -27.30
CA GLU A 966 -25.76 8.17 -25.95
C GLU A 966 -25.54 9.22 -24.85
N ILE A 967 -24.96 10.38 -25.18
CA ILE A 967 -24.65 11.48 -24.25
C ILE A 967 -25.66 12.64 -24.30
N VAL A 968 -26.57 12.67 -25.28
CA VAL A 968 -27.62 13.71 -25.40
C VAL A 968 -29.06 13.20 -25.29
N TYR A 969 -29.98 14.10 -24.92
CA TYR A 969 -31.42 13.95 -25.14
C TYR A 969 -31.78 14.48 -26.53
N GLU A 970 -32.30 13.61 -27.41
CA GLU A 970 -32.53 13.91 -28.83
C GLU A 970 -33.48 15.10 -29.05
N ASP A 971 -34.61 15.15 -28.34
CA ASP A 971 -35.58 16.26 -28.41
C ASP A 971 -35.05 17.61 -27.88
N ALA A 972 -33.98 17.60 -27.09
CA ALA A 972 -33.31 18.81 -26.62
C ALA A 972 -32.16 19.21 -27.56
N PHE A 973 -31.41 18.23 -28.07
CA PHE A 973 -30.39 18.46 -29.10
C PHE A 973 -30.99 19.05 -30.37
N ASN A 974 -32.14 18.56 -30.84
CA ASN A 974 -32.77 19.06 -32.06
C ASN A 974 -33.23 20.52 -31.93
N ARG A 975 -33.75 20.94 -30.76
CA ARG A 975 -34.09 22.34 -30.47
C ARG A 975 -32.86 23.26 -30.41
N PHE A 976 -31.78 22.76 -29.80
CA PHE A 976 -30.48 23.44 -29.81
C PHE A 976 -29.92 23.61 -31.23
N VAL A 977 -30.13 22.63 -32.11
CA VAL A 977 -29.79 22.72 -33.55
C VAL A 977 -30.68 23.74 -34.27
N ASP A 978 -31.99 23.81 -34.00
CA ASP A 978 -32.86 24.87 -34.53
C ASP A 978 -32.35 26.28 -34.17
N GLU A 979 -32.00 26.49 -32.90
CA GLU A 979 -31.51 27.79 -32.39
C GLU A 979 -30.13 28.16 -32.97
N ILE A 980 -29.18 27.21 -33.00
CA ILE A 980 -27.87 27.43 -33.64
C ILE A 980 -28.00 27.69 -35.15
N ASN A 981 -28.85 26.96 -35.87
CA ASN A 981 -29.06 27.16 -37.30
C ASN A 981 -29.69 28.55 -37.56
N GLY A 982 -30.61 28.99 -36.70
CA GLY A 982 -31.16 30.35 -36.72
C GLY A 982 -30.11 31.43 -36.44
N LEU A 983 -29.23 31.21 -35.47
CA LEU A 983 -28.12 32.11 -35.15
C LEU A 983 -27.05 32.18 -36.26
N ALA A 984 -26.79 31.08 -36.97
CA ALA A 984 -25.82 31.05 -38.06
C ALA A 984 -26.33 31.77 -39.34
N ALA A 985 -27.64 31.74 -39.61
CA ALA A 985 -28.24 32.29 -40.83
C ALA A 985 -27.97 33.80 -41.06
N TYR A 986 -27.54 34.17 -42.26
CA TYR A 986 -27.32 35.58 -42.66
C TYR A 986 -28.61 36.31 -42.99
N GLN A 987 -28.66 37.62 -42.71
CA GLN A 987 -29.77 38.48 -43.12
C GLN A 987 -29.58 38.95 -44.57
N TRP A 988 -30.65 38.93 -45.37
CA TRP A 988 -30.63 39.20 -46.83
C TRP A 988 -29.93 40.51 -47.24
N TRP A 989 -30.01 41.55 -46.42
CA TRP A 989 -29.36 42.84 -46.69
C TRP A 989 -27.83 42.76 -46.58
N GLN A 990 -27.27 41.85 -45.77
CA GLN A 990 -25.82 41.71 -45.58
C GLN A 990 -25.14 41.20 -46.84
N GLY A 991 -25.75 40.20 -47.50
CA GLY A 991 -25.35 39.71 -48.82
C GLY A 991 -25.59 40.76 -49.92
N SER A 992 -26.66 41.55 -49.81
CA SER A 992 -26.93 42.65 -50.75
C SER A 992 -25.83 43.74 -50.69
N VAL A 993 -25.39 44.13 -49.48
CA VAL A 993 -24.26 45.05 -49.28
C VAL A 993 -22.96 44.45 -49.82
N TYR A 994 -22.70 43.16 -49.58
CA TYR A 994 -21.54 42.48 -50.16
C TYR A 994 -21.56 42.51 -51.69
N SER A 995 -22.67 42.18 -52.34
CA SER A 995 -22.80 42.20 -53.81
C SER A 995 -22.55 43.58 -54.40
N ILE A 996 -23.01 44.66 -53.73
CA ILE A 996 -22.74 46.05 -54.15
C ILE A 996 -21.25 46.38 -53.98
N LEU A 997 -20.65 46.01 -52.85
CA LEU A 997 -19.22 46.23 -52.60
C LEU A 997 -18.31 45.43 -53.55
N CYS A 998 -18.70 44.23 -53.98
CA CYS A 998 -17.93 43.43 -54.95
C CYS A 998 -17.76 44.16 -56.28
N VAL A 999 -18.77 44.92 -56.72
CA VAL A 999 -18.72 45.70 -57.96
C VAL A 999 -17.97 47.02 -57.80
N LEU A 1000 -18.06 47.65 -56.62
CA LEU A 1000 -17.47 48.99 -56.38
C LEU A 1000 -16.02 48.94 -55.87
N ALA A 1001 -15.70 48.02 -54.95
CA ALA A 1001 -14.40 47.94 -54.27
C ALA A 1001 -14.20 46.56 -53.62
N TYR A 1002 -13.72 45.58 -54.40
CA TYR A 1002 -13.53 44.19 -53.95
C TYR A 1002 -12.80 44.01 -52.60
N PRO A 1003 -11.72 44.77 -52.26
CA PRO A 1003 -11.07 44.64 -50.93
C PRO A 1003 -11.99 45.00 -49.76
N LEU A 1004 -12.90 45.97 -49.95
CA LEU A 1004 -13.90 46.33 -48.94
C LEU A 1004 -15.00 45.27 -48.86
N ALA A 1005 -15.35 44.62 -49.97
CA ALA A 1005 -16.28 43.49 -49.98
C ALA A 1005 -15.72 42.29 -49.19
N TRP A 1006 -14.45 41.95 -49.40
CA TRP A 1006 -13.75 40.89 -48.66
C TRP A 1006 -13.70 41.21 -47.16
N SER A 1007 -13.33 42.44 -46.79
CA SER A 1007 -13.32 42.90 -45.40
C SER A 1007 -14.72 42.83 -44.77
N TRP A 1008 -15.76 43.24 -45.50
CA TRP A 1008 -17.16 43.16 -45.05
C TRP A 1008 -17.61 41.71 -44.81
N LEU A 1009 -17.30 40.79 -45.74
CA LEU A 1009 -17.59 39.37 -45.58
C LEU A 1009 -16.91 38.78 -44.34
N GLN A 1010 -15.60 39.01 -44.18
CA GLN A 1010 -14.86 38.45 -43.04
C GLN A 1010 -15.30 39.06 -41.70
N GLN A 1011 -15.71 40.33 -41.68
CA GLN A 1011 -16.30 40.95 -40.49
C GLN A 1011 -17.69 40.37 -40.16
N CYS A 1012 -18.51 40.05 -41.16
CA CYS A 1012 -19.78 39.35 -40.95
C CYS A 1012 -19.56 37.93 -40.40
N ARG A 1013 -18.59 37.18 -40.94
CA ARG A 1013 -18.21 35.84 -40.48
C ARG A 1013 -17.69 35.85 -39.05
N LYS A 1014 -16.78 36.77 -38.69
CA LYS A 1014 -16.29 36.94 -37.31
C LYS A 1014 -17.43 37.23 -36.34
N ARG A 1015 -18.37 38.09 -36.72
CA ARG A 1015 -19.53 38.40 -35.89
C ARG A 1015 -20.44 37.17 -35.67
N LYS A 1016 -20.64 36.34 -36.70
CA LYS A 1016 -21.42 35.08 -36.57
C LYS A 1016 -20.73 34.06 -35.66
N LEU A 1017 -19.42 33.84 -35.81
CA LEU A 1017 -18.68 32.96 -34.91
C LEU A 1017 -18.75 33.44 -33.45
N GLN A 1018 -18.62 34.75 -33.21
CA GLN A 1018 -18.72 35.30 -31.86
C GLN A 1018 -20.13 35.07 -31.27
N GLN A 1019 -21.19 35.33 -32.03
CA GLN A 1019 -22.56 35.07 -31.56
C GLN A 1019 -22.82 33.58 -31.22
N LEU A 1020 -22.26 32.64 -31.99
CA LEU A 1020 -22.35 31.21 -31.68
C LEU A 1020 -21.56 30.82 -30.43
N ARG A 1021 -20.38 31.43 -30.22
CA ARG A 1021 -19.57 31.21 -29.00
C ARG A 1021 -20.23 31.79 -27.75
N ASP A 1022 -20.74 33.01 -27.84
CA ASP A 1022 -21.43 33.68 -26.73
C ASP A 1022 -22.69 32.90 -26.33
N PHE A 1023 -23.50 32.46 -27.31
CA PHE A 1023 -24.68 31.62 -27.08
C PHE A 1023 -24.33 30.32 -26.35
N VAL A 1024 -23.39 29.52 -26.88
CA VAL A 1024 -23.03 28.20 -26.29
C VAL A 1024 -22.33 28.33 -24.93
N ARG A 1025 -21.65 29.45 -24.64
CA ARG A 1025 -20.93 29.66 -23.37
C ARG A 1025 -21.74 30.37 -22.28
N SER A 1026 -22.81 31.10 -22.63
CA SER A 1026 -23.49 31.96 -21.65
C SER A 1026 -25.01 32.15 -21.80
N GLU A 1027 -25.61 31.80 -22.93
CA GLU A 1027 -27.08 31.90 -23.12
C GLU A 1027 -27.77 30.52 -23.03
N TYR A 1028 -27.09 29.45 -23.44
CA TYR A 1028 -27.60 28.08 -23.43
C TYR A 1028 -27.21 27.32 -22.15
N ASP A 1029 -28.15 26.56 -21.57
CA ASP A 1029 -28.00 25.83 -20.29
C ASP A 1029 -27.42 24.41 -20.43
N HIS A 1030 -26.94 24.07 -21.63
CA HIS A 1030 -26.48 22.73 -22.01
C HIS A 1030 -27.52 21.62 -21.78
N ALA A 1031 -28.83 21.91 -21.67
CA ALA A 1031 -29.88 20.93 -21.31
C ALA A 1031 -29.96 19.70 -22.21
N CYS A 1032 -29.43 19.76 -23.43
CA CYS A 1032 -29.29 18.58 -24.29
C CYS A 1032 -28.36 17.51 -23.72
N LEU A 1033 -27.39 17.83 -22.85
CA LEU A 1033 -26.47 16.85 -22.25
C LEU A 1033 -27.17 16.02 -21.15
N ARG A 1034 -26.84 14.72 -21.09
CA ARG A 1034 -27.29 13.80 -20.03
C ARG A 1034 -26.49 13.93 -18.73
N SER A 1035 -25.21 14.29 -18.81
CA SER A 1035 -24.37 14.51 -17.63
C SER A 1035 -24.94 15.66 -16.78
N CYS A 1036 -25.14 15.41 -15.48
CA CYS A 1036 -25.52 16.48 -14.55
C CYS A 1036 -24.36 17.46 -14.33
N ARG A 1037 -23.11 16.97 -14.34
CA ARG A 1037 -21.91 17.78 -14.07
C ARG A 1037 -21.51 18.69 -15.24
N SER A 1038 -21.49 18.17 -16.47
CA SER A 1038 -21.15 18.98 -17.66
C SER A 1038 -22.13 20.14 -17.90
N ARG A 1039 -23.39 20.02 -17.45
CA ARG A 1039 -24.36 21.13 -17.42
C ARG A 1039 -24.08 22.13 -16.30
N ALA A 1040 -23.86 21.64 -15.08
CA ALA A 1040 -23.67 22.49 -13.90
C ALA A 1040 -22.43 23.41 -14.00
N LEU A 1041 -21.43 23.01 -14.78
CA LEU A 1041 -20.19 23.76 -14.98
C LEU A 1041 -20.19 24.65 -16.25
N TYR A 1042 -21.16 24.52 -17.16
CA TYR A 1042 -21.19 25.20 -18.47
C TYR A 1042 -19.95 24.92 -19.36
N GLU A 1043 -19.32 23.75 -19.18
CA GLU A 1043 -18.09 23.35 -19.90
C GLU A 1043 -18.33 22.23 -20.93
N GLY A 1044 -19.53 21.61 -20.93
CA GLY A 1044 -19.82 20.42 -21.72
C GLY A 1044 -19.90 20.59 -23.24
N LEU A 1045 -19.93 21.82 -23.75
CA LEU A 1045 -19.95 22.14 -25.19
C LEU A 1045 -19.06 23.35 -25.47
N LYS A 1046 -18.27 23.32 -26.56
CA LYS A 1046 -17.50 24.49 -27.05
C LYS A 1046 -17.60 24.63 -28.58
N VAL A 1047 -17.58 25.87 -29.09
CA VAL A 1047 -17.61 26.16 -30.54
C VAL A 1047 -16.27 26.72 -31.02
N GLY A 1048 -15.62 25.99 -31.93
CA GLY A 1048 -14.41 26.41 -32.63
C GLY A 1048 -14.64 26.60 -34.13
N ALA A 1049 -13.65 27.20 -34.79
CA ALA A 1049 -13.64 27.39 -36.23
C ALA A 1049 -12.22 27.64 -36.74
N THR A 1050 -11.99 27.30 -38.01
CA THR A 1050 -10.73 27.50 -38.71
C THR A 1050 -10.41 28.98 -38.89
N SER A 1051 -9.12 29.33 -39.02
CA SER A 1051 -8.65 30.73 -39.07
C SER A 1051 -9.11 31.53 -40.30
N ASP A 1052 -9.45 30.84 -41.39
CA ASP A 1052 -10.10 31.39 -42.58
C ASP A 1052 -11.62 31.65 -42.41
N LEU A 1053 -12.22 31.11 -41.35
CA LEU A 1053 -13.65 31.12 -41.04
C LEU A 1053 -14.53 30.40 -42.08
N MET A 1054 -13.99 29.41 -42.80
CA MET A 1054 -14.77 28.58 -43.73
C MET A 1054 -15.45 27.40 -43.03
N LEU A 1055 -14.76 26.76 -42.06
CA LEU A 1055 -15.24 25.58 -41.34
C LEU A 1055 -15.41 25.89 -39.85
N ALA A 1056 -16.56 25.50 -39.28
CA ALA A 1056 -16.81 25.54 -37.84
C ALA A 1056 -17.05 24.13 -37.29
N TYR A 1057 -16.87 23.97 -35.98
CA TYR A 1057 -17.12 22.72 -35.27
C TYR A 1057 -17.65 22.96 -33.84
N LEU A 1058 -18.35 21.95 -33.33
CA LEU A 1058 -18.87 21.85 -31.97
C LEU A 1058 -18.18 20.66 -31.27
N ASP A 1059 -17.46 20.93 -30.20
CA ASP A 1059 -16.79 19.93 -29.37
C ASP A 1059 -17.63 19.59 -28.13
N PHE A 1060 -17.68 18.29 -27.78
CA PHE A 1060 -18.44 17.73 -26.66
C PHE A 1060 -17.50 17.23 -25.56
N PHE A 1061 -17.76 17.61 -24.31
CA PHE A 1061 -16.93 17.26 -23.15
C PHE A 1061 -17.75 16.59 -22.01
N LEU A 1062 -17.17 15.56 -21.40
CA LEU A 1062 -17.69 14.89 -20.20
C LEU A 1062 -16.74 15.09 -19.02
N GLY A 1063 -17.28 15.29 -17.81
CA GLY A 1063 -16.47 15.31 -16.60
C GLY A 1063 -15.90 13.92 -16.29
N GLY A 1064 -14.57 13.79 -16.23
CA GLY A 1064 -13.83 12.51 -16.16
C GLY A 1064 -14.14 11.55 -15.00
N ASP A 1065 -15.00 11.94 -14.06
CA ASP A 1065 -15.48 11.07 -12.97
C ASP A 1065 -16.70 10.20 -13.37
N GLU A 1066 -17.38 10.50 -14.48
CA GLU A 1066 -18.58 9.76 -14.94
C GLU A 1066 -18.22 8.41 -15.60
N LYS A 1067 -17.70 7.46 -14.82
CA LYS A 1067 -17.42 6.08 -15.25
C LYS A 1067 -18.72 5.28 -15.50
N ARG A 1068 -19.28 5.37 -16.71
CA ARG A 1068 -20.33 4.47 -17.22
C ARG A 1068 -19.76 3.51 -18.28
N PRO A 1069 -20.21 2.24 -18.33
CA PRO A 1069 -19.80 1.30 -19.38
C PRO A 1069 -20.42 1.64 -20.75
N ASP A 1070 -21.55 2.34 -20.76
CA ASP A 1070 -22.29 2.75 -21.97
C ASP A 1070 -21.72 4.05 -22.60
N LEU A 1071 -20.45 4.39 -22.35
CA LEU A 1071 -19.80 5.56 -22.93
C LEU A 1071 -18.84 5.17 -24.06
N PRO A 1072 -18.88 5.85 -25.21
CA PRO A 1072 -18.02 5.51 -26.34
C PRO A 1072 -16.55 5.85 -26.02
N PRO A 1073 -15.58 4.98 -26.37
CA PRO A 1073 -14.20 5.02 -25.89
C PRO A 1073 -13.45 6.32 -26.19
N SER A 1074 -12.39 6.64 -25.45
CA SER A 1074 -11.65 7.91 -25.59
C SER A 1074 -11.04 8.12 -26.97
N LEU A 1075 -10.74 9.37 -27.33
CA LEU A 1075 -10.36 9.74 -28.71
C LEU A 1075 -9.16 8.93 -29.26
N HIS A 1076 -8.15 8.68 -28.43
CA HIS A 1076 -6.95 7.91 -28.77
C HIS A 1076 -7.26 6.44 -29.18
N GLN A 1077 -8.38 5.88 -28.75
CA GLN A 1077 -8.81 4.51 -29.09
C GLN A 1077 -9.64 4.44 -30.38
N ARG A 1078 -9.98 5.58 -31.00
CA ARG A 1078 -10.83 5.64 -32.21
C ARG A 1078 -10.02 5.93 -33.46
N SER A 1079 -9.47 4.88 -34.09
CA SER A 1079 -8.91 4.96 -35.44
C SER A 1079 -9.71 4.09 -36.44
N PRO A 1080 -9.83 4.49 -37.72
CA PRO A 1080 -9.41 5.77 -38.30
C PRO A 1080 -10.40 6.91 -38.03
N MET A 1081 -9.91 8.14 -37.86
CA MET A 1081 -10.72 9.37 -37.86
C MET A 1081 -10.74 10.03 -39.24
N ALA A 1082 -11.88 10.65 -39.59
CA ALA A 1082 -12.01 11.46 -40.79
C ALA A 1082 -11.68 12.93 -40.48
N LEU A 1083 -10.52 13.40 -40.95
CA LEU A 1083 -10.12 14.80 -40.84
C LEU A 1083 -10.69 15.63 -42.00
N VAL A 1084 -11.29 16.78 -41.67
CA VAL A 1084 -11.87 17.71 -42.64
C VAL A 1084 -10.91 18.88 -42.87
N PHE A 1085 -10.61 19.19 -44.13
CA PHE A 1085 -9.82 20.36 -44.49
C PHE A 1085 -10.70 21.62 -44.48
N GLY A 1086 -10.19 22.71 -43.91
CA GLY A 1086 -10.72 24.06 -44.13
C GLY A 1086 -10.29 24.61 -45.50
N GLY A 1087 -10.77 25.80 -45.88
CA GLY A 1087 -10.54 26.41 -47.18
C GLY A 1087 -11.50 25.97 -48.30
N ASP A 1088 -11.54 26.75 -49.38
CA ASP A 1088 -12.24 26.41 -50.63
C ASP A 1088 -11.25 26.10 -51.79
N GLY A 1089 -9.95 26.14 -51.51
CA GLY A 1089 -8.89 25.95 -52.51
C GLY A 1089 -8.59 27.20 -53.33
N SER A 1090 -9.21 28.34 -53.04
CA SER A 1090 -8.86 29.63 -53.66
C SER A 1090 -7.52 30.14 -53.15
N TYR A 1091 -6.94 31.11 -53.87
CA TYR A 1091 -5.71 31.79 -53.45
C TYR A 1091 -5.85 32.54 -52.10
N MET A 1092 -7.09 32.89 -51.70
CA MET A 1092 -7.36 33.63 -50.46
C MET A 1092 -7.79 32.72 -49.28
N ALA A 1093 -8.22 31.48 -49.57
CA ALA A 1093 -8.56 30.45 -48.59
C ALA A 1093 -8.11 29.06 -49.12
N PRO A 1094 -6.79 28.81 -49.22
CA PRO A 1094 -6.27 27.53 -49.69
C PRO A 1094 -6.66 26.40 -48.73
N PHE A 1095 -6.71 25.17 -49.23
CA PHE A 1095 -7.06 24.02 -48.38
C PHE A 1095 -6.04 23.86 -47.25
N SER A 1096 -6.52 24.00 -46.00
CA SER A 1096 -5.69 23.96 -44.80
C SER A 1096 -6.21 22.89 -43.84
N LEU A 1097 -5.35 21.95 -43.45
CA LEU A 1097 -5.63 21.06 -42.34
C LEU A 1097 -5.48 21.84 -41.04
N HIS A 1098 -6.58 22.04 -40.32
CA HIS A 1098 -6.56 22.74 -39.03
C HIS A 1098 -6.16 21.75 -37.93
N ASN A 1099 -4.97 21.97 -37.38
CA ASN A 1099 -4.34 21.03 -36.47
C ASN A 1099 -4.42 21.55 -35.02
N ASP A 1100 -5.51 21.22 -34.35
CA ASP A 1100 -5.68 21.48 -32.92
C ASP A 1100 -4.96 20.42 -32.09
N ASN A 1101 -4.41 20.79 -30.92
CA ASN A 1101 -3.73 19.84 -30.02
C ASN A 1101 -4.60 18.64 -29.61
N ILE A 1102 -5.93 18.76 -29.63
CA ILE A 1102 -6.89 17.64 -29.41
C ILE A 1102 -6.70 16.50 -30.42
N LEU A 1103 -6.24 16.80 -31.65
CA LEU A 1103 -5.94 15.84 -32.71
C LEU A 1103 -4.45 15.52 -32.84
N LEU A 1104 -3.60 16.23 -32.10
CA LEU A 1104 -2.14 16.20 -32.20
C LEU A 1104 -1.46 15.46 -31.02
N VAL A 1105 -2.19 15.18 -29.93
CA VAL A 1105 -1.73 14.25 -28.89
C VAL A 1105 -2.00 12.82 -29.34
N SER A 1106 -1.08 12.32 -30.18
CA SER A 1106 -0.92 10.92 -30.59
C SER A 1106 0.33 10.33 -29.96
#